data_AF-A0A954JX92-F1
#
_entry.id   AF-A0A954JX92-F1
#
_cell.length_a   1.000
_cell.length_b   1.000
_cell.length_c   1.000
_cell.angle_alpha   90.00
_cell.angle_beta   90.00
_cell.angle_gamma   90.00
#
_symmetry.space_group_name_H-M   'P 1'
#
loop_
_entity.id
_entity.type
_entity.pdbx_description
1 polymer ?
#
loop_
_entity_poly.entity_id
_entity_poly.type
_entity_poly.pdbx_seq_one_letter_code
_entity_poly.pdbx_strand_id
1 'polypeptide(L)'
;MRYRCLIAVFILAFIPSAPCRAQYIVAHRGASHDAPENTLAAFRLAWQQNSDAIEGDFYVTKDHQIVCTHDSTTKRIAPGQTELKIADSTLEDLQRLDVGSWKSPRFKDEHMPTLKDVLAVVPPGKRIFVEIKCGSEILPLMKPQLEQSGLLPDQIVIICFNETVIKAARELMPQFKANWLTGYKQDKETKEWSPKSSDVLAVLKRTHATGLGTHGNVDVANAALAHSVLDAGLEFHVWTINDPADALHFSALGAHSITTDKPGAIRTALEMSATKSSAAELPPFEIERLVMSKGYDGTKCWVHARAGVIPASDPGTHPLAVMTSQPLMITGSDVFYALNSAISRDLGKTWSPLTPQTEFERWKIDERTEETICDFTPAWHQATKTMLGTGQTVRYFDNKVMDVRPRSTAYSVYDQATNTWGKPQTLKMPGDTRFQNCGAGSVQRFDLPDGDILLPVYFKDPQATQYSVTVCLCHFDGTDMTYVRHGSELTVDVKRGLYEPSITRFGDRFYLTLRNDDHGYVASSTDGLHYDSPRQWTFDDGSELGNYNTQQHWVTHPAGLFLVYTRRGANNDHVFRHRAPLFIAQVDPEKLHVIRSTEQILVPERGARLGNFGVVNVTAQETWVVAAEWMQTWGPKIVIPVDNKYGADNSIHIAKLKWSSQNP
;
A
#
# COMPACT_ATOMS: atom_id res chain seq x y z
N MET A 1 -32.83 54.13 15.72
CA MET A 1 -33.03 53.13 16.80
C MET A 1 -32.36 51.84 16.34
N ARG A 2 -31.39 51.34 17.10
CA ARG A 2 -30.41 50.31 16.68
C ARG A 2 -31.03 48.90 16.75
N TYR A 3 -30.96 48.13 15.67
CA TYR A 3 -31.14 46.68 15.70
C TYR A 3 -29.77 46.02 15.97
N ARG A 4 -29.68 45.26 17.07
CA ARG A 4 -28.53 44.42 17.43
C ARG A 4 -28.77 43.01 16.90
N CYS A 5 -27.98 42.56 15.94
CA CYS A 5 -27.84 41.14 15.60
C CYS A 5 -26.88 40.50 16.62
N LEU A 6 -27.33 39.43 17.30
CA LEU A 6 -26.47 38.56 18.10
C LEU A 6 -25.59 37.72 17.17
N ILE A 7 -24.27 37.78 17.38
CA ILE A 7 -23.30 36.84 16.81
C ILE A 7 -23.22 35.64 17.76
N ALA A 8 -23.59 34.45 17.28
CA ALA A 8 -23.31 33.20 17.97
C ALA A 8 -21.89 32.74 17.57
N VAL A 9 -20.97 32.75 18.52
CA VAL A 9 -19.62 32.17 18.36
C VAL A 9 -19.71 30.70 18.71
N PHE A 10 -19.56 29.82 17.72
CA PHE A 10 -19.32 28.40 17.95
C PHE A 10 -17.84 28.22 18.30
N ILE A 11 -17.55 27.97 19.58
CA ILE A 11 -16.24 27.48 20.01
C ILE A 11 -16.22 25.97 19.71
N LEU A 12 -15.49 25.54 18.68
CA LEU A 12 -15.15 24.13 18.51
C LEU A 12 -14.25 23.72 19.68
N ALA A 13 -14.77 22.86 20.56
CA ALA A 13 -13.97 22.19 21.56
C ALA A 13 -13.01 21.24 20.84
N PHE A 14 -11.71 21.54 20.93
CA PHE A 14 -10.64 20.62 20.58
C PHE A 14 -10.76 19.41 21.51
N ILE A 15 -11.14 18.24 20.99
CA ILE A 15 -10.95 16.98 21.68
C ILE A 15 -9.46 16.65 21.52
N PRO A 16 -8.65 16.61 22.59
CA PRO A 16 -7.26 16.20 22.46
C PRO A 16 -7.25 14.73 22.06
N SER A 17 -6.61 14.42 20.93
CA SER A 17 -6.24 13.06 20.58
C SER A 17 -5.35 12.52 21.70
N ALA A 18 -5.78 11.42 22.33
CA ALA A 18 -4.97 10.73 23.32
C ALA A 18 -3.63 10.36 22.66
N PRO A 19 -2.48 10.59 23.34
CA PRO A 19 -1.19 10.19 22.79
C PRO A 19 -1.21 8.68 22.55
N CYS A 20 -0.94 8.27 21.32
CA CYS A 20 -0.78 6.87 20.94
C CYS A 20 0.36 6.27 21.78
N ARG A 21 0.02 5.58 22.88
CA ARG A 21 1.01 4.83 23.66
C ARG A 21 1.45 3.65 22.80
N ALA A 22 2.76 3.44 22.69
CA ALA A 22 3.30 2.24 22.07
C ALA A 22 2.68 1.00 22.75
N GLN A 23 2.12 0.09 21.95
CA GLN A 23 1.46 -1.11 22.43
C GLN A 23 2.46 -2.02 23.15
N TYR A 24 2.19 -2.35 24.42
CA TYR A 24 3.04 -3.30 25.16
C TYR A 24 2.87 -4.72 24.64
N ILE A 25 4.01 -5.39 24.42
CA ILE A 25 4.04 -6.80 24.03
C ILE A 25 4.56 -7.64 25.20
N VAL A 26 3.76 -8.63 25.60
CA VAL A 26 4.08 -9.60 26.64
C VAL A 26 4.37 -10.94 25.98
N ALA A 27 5.58 -11.46 26.15
CA ALA A 27 5.99 -12.76 25.61
C ALA A 27 5.42 -13.89 26.48
N HIS A 28 4.39 -14.56 25.99
CA HIS A 28 3.63 -15.62 26.67
C HIS A 28 4.52 -16.83 26.92
N ARG A 29 4.84 -17.09 28.19
CA ARG A 29 5.82 -18.11 28.62
C ARG A 29 7.21 -17.89 28.02
N GLY A 30 7.56 -16.63 27.73
CA GLY A 30 8.72 -16.24 26.92
C GLY A 30 8.43 -16.25 25.41
N ALA A 31 9.46 -16.30 24.56
CA ALA A 31 9.29 -16.46 23.12
C ALA A 31 8.96 -17.93 22.77
N SER A 32 7.84 -18.43 23.32
CA SER A 32 7.48 -19.85 23.40
C SER A 32 7.21 -20.51 22.04
N HIS A 33 6.96 -19.71 20.99
CA HIS A 33 6.95 -20.23 19.63
C HIS A 33 8.33 -20.75 19.19
N ASP A 34 9.41 -20.05 19.58
CA ASP A 34 10.77 -20.28 19.09
C ASP A 34 11.66 -21.04 20.10
N ALA A 35 11.33 -20.95 21.39
CA ALA A 35 12.08 -21.55 22.50
C ALA A 35 11.14 -22.37 23.42
N PRO A 36 11.67 -23.30 24.24
CA PRO A 36 10.85 -24.08 25.17
C PRO A 36 10.21 -23.15 26.21
N GLU A 37 8.89 -23.20 26.32
CA GLU A 37 8.12 -22.32 27.21
C GLU A 37 8.61 -22.36 28.67
N ASN A 38 8.45 -21.24 29.39
CA ASN A 38 8.80 -21.10 30.81
C ASN A 38 10.27 -21.44 31.17
N THR A 39 11.20 -21.29 30.21
CA THR A 39 12.65 -21.45 30.44
C THR A 39 13.39 -20.12 30.38
N LEU A 40 14.60 -20.07 30.97
CA LEU A 40 15.47 -18.89 30.85
C LEU A 40 15.86 -18.62 29.40
N ALA A 41 16.00 -19.65 28.56
CA ALA A 41 16.20 -19.48 27.12
C ALA A 41 15.05 -18.72 26.45
N ALA A 42 13.80 -19.09 26.73
CA ALA A 42 12.64 -18.40 26.15
C ALA A 42 12.51 -16.95 26.61
N PHE A 43 12.80 -16.66 27.88
CA PHE A 43 12.78 -15.28 28.39
C PHE A 43 13.90 -14.42 27.79
N ARG A 44 15.13 -14.95 27.69
CA ARG A 44 16.24 -14.23 27.05
C ARG A 44 15.96 -13.96 25.58
N LEU A 45 15.37 -14.92 24.86
CA LEU A 45 14.99 -14.75 23.46
C LEU A 45 13.88 -13.69 23.32
N ALA A 46 12.91 -13.65 24.23
CA ALA A 46 11.87 -12.61 24.22
C ALA A 46 12.45 -11.19 24.29
N TRP A 47 13.52 -10.98 25.07
CA TRP A 47 14.23 -9.70 25.12
C TRP A 47 14.98 -9.38 23.84
N GLN A 48 15.63 -10.38 23.22
CA GLN A 48 16.25 -10.22 21.91
C GLN A 48 15.22 -9.88 20.82
N GLN A 49 13.97 -10.33 20.99
CA GLN A 49 12.84 -10.01 20.12
C GLN A 49 12.09 -8.72 20.52
N ASN A 50 12.69 -7.85 21.34
CA ASN A 50 12.13 -6.56 21.74
C ASN A 50 10.74 -6.63 22.43
N SER A 51 10.49 -7.68 23.21
CA SER A 51 9.32 -7.72 24.10
C SER A 51 9.42 -6.65 25.18
N ASP A 52 8.28 -6.13 25.64
CA ASP A 52 8.25 -5.17 26.78
C ASP A 52 8.10 -5.86 28.12
N ALA A 53 7.50 -7.06 28.09
CA ALA A 53 7.38 -7.92 29.23
C ALA A 53 7.54 -9.39 28.83
N ILE A 54 7.85 -10.21 29.81
CA ILE A 54 7.67 -11.67 29.75
C ILE A 54 6.49 -12.04 30.63
N GLU A 55 5.82 -13.13 30.30
CA GLU A 55 4.86 -13.79 31.18
C GLU A 55 5.41 -15.17 31.54
N GLY A 56 5.23 -15.58 32.80
CA GLY A 56 5.63 -16.90 33.28
C GLY A 56 4.61 -17.47 34.26
N ASP A 57 4.49 -18.79 34.25
CA ASP A 57 3.50 -19.54 35.01
C ASP A 57 4.12 -20.15 36.27
N PHE A 58 3.53 -19.96 37.46
CA PHE A 58 4.19 -20.34 38.72
C PHE A 58 3.37 -21.27 39.62
N TYR A 59 4.07 -22.29 40.14
CA TYR A 59 3.59 -23.26 41.13
C TYR A 59 4.51 -23.33 42.35
N VAL A 60 3.99 -23.84 43.47
CA VAL A 60 4.76 -24.17 44.67
C VAL A 60 5.11 -25.66 44.69
N THR A 61 6.36 -25.97 45.04
CA THR A 61 6.88 -27.33 45.21
C THR A 61 6.67 -27.85 46.64
N LYS A 62 6.93 -29.14 46.87
CA LYS A 62 6.82 -29.78 48.19
C LYS A 62 7.72 -29.14 49.26
N ASP A 63 8.90 -28.66 48.85
CA ASP A 63 9.90 -27.97 49.67
C ASP A 63 9.75 -26.43 49.63
N HIS A 64 8.54 -25.95 49.30
CA HIS A 64 8.13 -24.54 49.34
C HIS A 64 8.96 -23.60 48.45
N GLN A 65 9.51 -24.12 47.35
CA GLN A 65 10.11 -23.32 46.30
C GLN A 65 9.06 -22.94 45.26
N ILE A 66 9.27 -21.82 44.55
CA ILE A 66 8.37 -21.37 43.48
C ILE A 66 9.04 -21.64 42.15
N VAL A 67 8.43 -22.48 41.32
CA VAL A 67 8.97 -22.94 40.03
C VAL A 67 8.10 -22.47 38.86
N CYS A 68 8.74 -22.23 37.71
CA CYS A 68 8.13 -21.73 36.50
C CYS A 68 7.71 -22.89 35.57
N THR A 69 6.41 -23.18 35.47
CA THR A 69 5.84 -24.19 34.58
C THR A 69 4.33 -24.00 34.44
N HIS A 70 3.79 -24.28 33.25
CA HIS A 70 2.37 -24.09 32.96
C HIS A 70 1.48 -25.19 33.55
N ASP A 71 1.89 -26.45 33.41
CA ASP A 71 1.08 -27.59 33.80
C ASP A 71 1.44 -28.08 35.21
N SER A 72 0.49 -28.72 35.88
CA SER A 72 0.69 -29.32 37.20
C SER A 72 1.54 -30.61 37.18
N THR A 73 1.89 -31.11 36.00
CA THR A 73 2.84 -32.23 35.81
C THR A 73 3.86 -31.94 34.72
N THR A 74 5.01 -32.61 34.78
CA THR A 74 6.12 -32.42 33.83
C THR A 74 5.92 -33.15 32.50
N LYS A 75 4.83 -33.90 32.35
CA LYS A 75 4.60 -34.83 31.22
C LYS A 75 4.81 -34.21 29.84
N ARG A 76 4.31 -32.99 29.62
CA ARG A 76 4.34 -32.33 28.32
C ARG A 76 5.72 -31.76 27.98
N ILE A 77 6.44 -31.28 28.99
CA ILE A 77 7.73 -30.58 28.81
C ILE A 77 8.96 -31.47 29.03
N ALA A 78 8.78 -32.67 29.60
CA ALA A 78 9.84 -33.65 29.77
C ALA A 78 9.41 -35.04 29.25
N PRO A 79 8.93 -35.15 28.00
CA PRO A 79 8.47 -36.43 27.45
C PRO A 79 9.61 -37.45 27.44
N GLY A 80 9.32 -38.68 27.86
CA GLY A 80 10.30 -39.77 27.94
C GLY A 80 11.15 -39.78 29.21
N GLN A 81 10.97 -38.82 30.11
CA GLN A 81 11.52 -38.82 31.47
C GLN A 81 10.44 -39.21 32.49
N THR A 82 10.80 -39.31 33.78
CA THR A 82 9.83 -39.56 34.86
C THR A 82 8.83 -38.40 34.95
N GLU A 83 7.55 -38.71 34.81
CA GLU A 83 6.48 -37.73 35.05
C GLU A 83 6.43 -37.40 36.54
N LEU A 84 6.61 -36.12 36.87
CA LEU A 84 6.56 -35.59 38.21
C LEU A 84 5.37 -34.63 38.34
N LYS A 85 4.67 -34.70 39.48
CA LYS A 85 3.65 -33.72 39.85
C LYS A 85 4.32 -32.61 40.66
N ILE A 86 4.12 -31.36 40.26
CA ILE A 86 4.90 -30.23 40.76
C ILE A 86 4.77 -30.07 42.29
N ALA A 87 3.54 -30.10 42.80
CA ALA A 87 3.26 -29.96 44.24
C ALA A 87 3.82 -31.09 45.11
N ASP A 88 4.11 -32.27 44.53
CA ASP A 88 4.58 -33.45 45.25
C ASP A 88 6.11 -33.64 45.15
N SER A 89 6.79 -32.80 44.37
CA SER A 89 8.23 -32.90 44.05
C SER A 89 9.03 -31.81 44.73
N THR A 90 10.32 -32.07 44.99
CA THR A 90 11.25 -31.02 45.46
C THR A 90 11.79 -30.20 44.29
N LEU A 91 12.37 -29.03 44.56
CA LEU A 91 13.06 -28.26 43.51
C LEU A 91 14.18 -29.08 42.87
N GLU A 92 14.94 -29.82 43.67
CA GLU A 92 16.04 -30.65 43.19
C GLU A 92 15.55 -31.73 42.21
N ASP A 93 14.42 -32.39 42.50
CA ASP A 93 13.85 -33.39 41.61
C ASP A 93 13.44 -32.79 40.26
N LEU A 94 12.83 -31.61 40.29
CA LEU A 94 12.35 -30.92 39.08
C LEU A 94 13.51 -30.37 38.24
N GLN A 95 14.57 -29.85 38.87
CA GLN A 95 15.73 -29.31 38.17
C GLN A 95 16.62 -30.39 37.53
N ARG A 96 16.45 -31.68 37.87
CA ARG A 96 17.13 -32.78 37.18
C ARG A 96 16.56 -33.07 35.79
N LEU A 97 15.34 -32.60 35.50
CA LEU A 97 14.71 -32.85 34.21
C LEU A 97 15.25 -31.90 33.15
N ASP A 98 15.45 -32.43 31.95
CA ASP A 98 15.59 -31.62 30.74
C ASP A 98 14.19 -31.19 30.28
N VAL A 99 13.92 -29.88 30.33
CA VAL A 99 12.64 -29.27 29.91
C VAL A 99 12.75 -28.49 28.60
N GLY A 100 13.87 -28.63 27.88
CA GLY A 100 14.11 -27.93 26.61
C GLY A 100 14.17 -28.81 25.38
N SER A 101 14.70 -30.04 25.52
CA SER A 101 14.91 -30.98 24.42
C SER A 101 13.65 -31.31 23.62
N TRP A 102 12.47 -31.27 24.26
CA TRP A 102 11.19 -31.53 23.60
C TRP A 102 10.86 -30.49 22.51
N LYS A 103 11.37 -29.25 22.65
CA LYS A 103 11.17 -28.18 21.68
C LYS A 103 12.15 -28.31 20.51
N SER A 104 13.42 -28.55 20.82
CA SER A 104 14.48 -28.75 19.84
C SER A 104 15.74 -29.25 20.54
N PRO A 105 16.56 -30.11 19.90
CA PRO A 105 17.84 -30.56 20.44
C PRO A 105 18.83 -29.43 20.80
N ARG A 106 18.65 -28.21 20.25
CA ARG A 106 19.49 -27.05 20.58
C ARG A 106 19.30 -26.53 22.01
N PHE A 107 18.17 -26.87 22.65
CA PHE A 107 17.82 -26.48 24.01
C PHE A 107 18.02 -27.63 25.00
N LYS A 108 18.85 -28.61 24.62
CA LYS A 108 19.22 -29.69 25.51
C LYS A 108 19.82 -29.13 26.80
N ASP A 109 19.49 -29.77 27.92
CA ASP A 109 19.96 -29.41 29.26
C ASP A 109 19.41 -28.06 29.77
N GLU A 110 18.32 -27.54 29.19
CA GLU A 110 17.52 -26.49 29.84
C GLU A 110 16.74 -27.10 31.02
N HIS A 111 16.78 -26.43 32.17
CA HIS A 111 16.16 -26.89 33.41
C HIS A 111 15.03 -25.95 33.85
N MET A 112 14.11 -26.47 34.67
CA MET A 112 12.99 -25.69 35.20
C MET A 112 13.49 -24.54 36.09
N PRO A 113 13.19 -23.27 35.76
CA PRO A 113 13.67 -22.14 36.54
C PRO A 113 12.79 -21.87 37.77
N THR A 114 13.37 -21.26 38.80
CA THR A 114 12.62 -20.71 39.93
C THR A 114 12.11 -19.31 39.63
N LEU A 115 11.14 -18.82 40.42
CA LEU A 115 10.71 -17.42 40.35
C LEU A 115 11.90 -16.45 40.48
N LYS A 116 12.83 -16.73 41.41
CA LYS A 116 14.04 -15.94 41.59
C LYS A 116 14.91 -15.88 40.33
N ASP A 117 15.08 -17.01 39.63
CA ASP A 117 15.85 -17.06 38.38
C ASP A 117 15.21 -16.22 37.28
N VAL A 118 13.87 -16.27 37.18
CA VAL A 118 13.13 -15.48 36.19
C VAL A 118 13.17 -13.99 36.51
N LEU A 119 12.99 -13.59 37.77
CA LEU A 119 13.07 -12.19 38.20
C LEU A 119 14.46 -11.59 37.91
N ALA A 120 15.53 -12.38 38.09
CA ALA A 120 16.90 -11.94 37.85
C ALA A 120 17.22 -11.63 36.38
N VAL A 121 16.43 -12.14 35.43
CA VAL A 121 16.63 -11.88 33.99
C VAL A 121 15.72 -10.76 33.45
N VAL A 122 14.93 -10.09 34.29
CA VAL A 122 14.10 -8.94 33.88
C VAL A 122 14.95 -7.67 33.81
N PRO A 123 15.14 -7.06 32.63
CA PRO A 123 15.93 -5.84 32.49
C PRO A 123 15.25 -4.62 33.14
N PRO A 124 16.01 -3.58 33.53
CA PRO A 124 15.44 -2.30 33.90
C PRO A 124 14.48 -1.76 32.83
N GLY A 125 13.32 -1.26 33.26
CA GLY A 125 12.30 -0.70 32.37
C GLY A 125 11.45 -1.73 31.60
N LYS A 126 11.75 -3.03 31.71
CA LYS A 126 10.91 -4.13 31.22
C LYS A 126 10.09 -4.72 32.36
N ARG A 127 9.02 -5.46 32.04
CA ARG A 127 8.09 -6.00 33.04
C ARG A 127 8.04 -7.53 33.06
N ILE A 128 7.45 -8.07 34.11
CA ILE A 128 7.07 -9.47 34.23
C ILE A 128 5.61 -9.60 34.64
N PHE A 129 4.91 -10.49 33.94
CA PHE A 129 3.58 -10.97 34.30
C PHE A 129 3.76 -12.33 34.99
N VAL A 130 3.38 -12.41 36.25
CA VAL A 130 3.56 -13.58 37.11
C VAL A 130 2.21 -14.26 37.23
N GLU A 131 1.96 -15.32 36.44
CA GLU A 131 0.72 -16.09 36.55
C GLU A 131 0.79 -17.07 37.72
N ILE A 132 -0.14 -16.96 38.66
CA ILE A 132 -0.29 -17.92 39.74
C ILE A 132 -1.18 -19.07 39.27
N LYS A 133 -0.64 -20.29 39.24
CA LYS A 133 -1.37 -21.50 38.82
C LYS A 133 -1.86 -22.39 39.96
N CYS A 134 -1.51 -22.04 41.20
CA CYS A 134 -1.95 -22.72 42.43
C CYS A 134 -2.82 -21.80 43.30
N GLY A 135 -3.08 -22.18 44.55
CA GLY A 135 -3.92 -21.39 45.44
C GLY A 135 -3.16 -20.24 46.11
N SER A 136 -3.79 -19.63 47.12
CA SER A 136 -3.23 -18.50 47.86
C SER A 136 -2.00 -18.86 48.71
N GLU A 137 -1.68 -20.14 48.89
CA GLU A 137 -0.50 -20.64 49.60
C GLU A 137 0.82 -20.12 49.02
N ILE A 138 0.85 -19.75 47.75
CA ILE A 138 2.04 -19.17 47.10
C ILE A 138 2.31 -17.73 47.53
N LEU A 139 1.29 -16.96 47.93
CA LEU A 139 1.42 -15.51 48.16
C LEU A 139 2.42 -15.16 49.28
N PRO A 140 2.40 -15.84 50.47
CA PRO A 140 3.39 -15.60 51.51
C PRO A 140 4.83 -15.96 51.11
N LEU A 141 5.01 -16.95 50.23
CA LEU A 141 6.32 -17.37 49.70
C LEU A 141 6.83 -16.43 48.60
N MET A 142 5.90 -15.89 47.80
CA MET A 142 6.18 -15.01 46.67
C MET A 142 6.54 -13.59 47.13
N LYS A 143 5.82 -13.04 48.12
CA LYS A 143 6.02 -11.68 48.63
C LYS A 143 7.49 -11.31 48.89
N PRO A 144 8.25 -12.05 49.73
CA PRO A 144 9.64 -11.71 49.99
C PRO A 144 10.52 -11.81 48.75
N GLN A 145 10.23 -12.72 47.81
CA GLN A 145 10.99 -12.84 46.56
C GLN A 145 10.76 -11.64 45.63
N LEU A 146 9.53 -11.13 45.55
CA LEU A 146 9.22 -9.93 44.78
C LEU A 146 9.85 -8.68 45.40
N GLU A 147 9.74 -8.51 46.73
CA GLU A 147 10.29 -7.36 47.46
C GLU A 147 11.83 -7.31 47.43
N GLN A 148 12.49 -8.46 47.36
CA GLN A 148 13.95 -8.58 47.33
C GLN A 148 14.52 -8.70 45.90
N SER A 149 13.66 -8.68 44.86
CA SER A 149 14.09 -8.85 43.47
C SER A 149 14.93 -7.68 42.93
N GLY A 150 14.80 -6.50 43.53
CA GLY A 150 15.37 -5.25 43.01
C GLY A 150 14.56 -4.61 41.88
N LEU A 151 13.45 -5.23 41.45
CA LEU A 151 12.52 -4.64 40.49
C LEU A 151 11.59 -3.63 41.16
N LEU A 152 11.22 -2.59 40.42
CA LEU A 152 10.23 -1.64 40.88
C LEU A 152 8.83 -2.26 40.87
N PRO A 153 7.90 -1.83 41.76
CA PRO A 153 6.55 -2.41 41.81
C PRO A 153 5.77 -2.36 40.50
N ASP A 154 6.02 -1.38 39.63
CA ASP A 154 5.37 -1.24 38.32
C ASP A 154 5.95 -2.16 37.24
N GLN A 155 7.10 -2.80 37.51
CA GLN A 155 7.67 -3.84 36.67
C GLN A 155 7.06 -5.22 36.91
N ILE A 156 6.27 -5.38 37.98
CA ILE A 156 5.70 -6.67 38.37
C ILE A 156 4.16 -6.59 38.30
N VAL A 157 3.57 -7.51 37.54
CA VAL A 157 2.11 -7.67 37.42
C VAL A 157 1.75 -9.10 37.80
N ILE A 158 0.95 -9.28 38.84
CA ILE A 158 0.42 -10.59 39.22
C ILE A 158 -0.83 -10.87 38.37
N ILE A 159 -0.95 -12.08 37.82
CA ILE A 159 -2.15 -12.49 37.08
C ILE A 159 -2.64 -13.86 37.57
N CYS A 160 -3.95 -14.08 37.55
CA CYS A 160 -4.54 -15.37 37.97
C CYS A 160 -6.01 -15.46 37.53
N PHE A 161 -6.47 -16.67 37.20
CA PHE A 161 -7.90 -16.94 36.94
C PHE A 161 -8.73 -17.01 38.22
N ASN A 162 -8.11 -17.34 39.37
CA ASN A 162 -8.81 -17.50 40.64
C ASN A 162 -9.02 -16.15 41.33
N GLU A 163 -10.28 -15.73 41.40
CA GLU A 163 -10.71 -14.48 42.04
C GLU A 163 -10.25 -14.33 43.49
N THR A 164 -10.25 -15.43 44.25
CA THR A 164 -9.84 -15.44 45.66
C THR A 164 -8.35 -15.13 45.80
N VAL A 165 -7.54 -15.65 44.86
CA VAL A 165 -6.09 -15.39 44.83
C VAL A 165 -5.82 -13.94 44.46
N ILE A 166 -6.53 -13.39 43.46
CA ILE A 166 -6.40 -11.96 43.09
C ILE A 166 -6.75 -11.05 44.26
N LYS A 167 -7.88 -11.31 44.93
CA LYS A 167 -8.30 -10.54 46.10
C LYS A 167 -7.25 -10.61 47.21
N ALA A 168 -6.78 -11.81 47.56
CA ALA A 168 -5.75 -12.00 48.57
C ALA A 168 -4.42 -11.31 48.20
N ALA A 169 -4.03 -11.32 46.91
CA ALA A 169 -2.84 -10.62 46.44
C ALA A 169 -2.96 -9.10 46.59
N ARG A 170 -4.13 -8.53 46.24
CA ARG A 170 -4.41 -7.10 46.41
C ARG A 170 -4.42 -6.66 47.89
N GLU A 171 -4.85 -7.54 48.79
CA GLU A 171 -4.82 -7.29 50.23
C GLU A 171 -3.41 -7.42 50.83
N LEU A 172 -2.64 -8.44 50.42
CA LEU A 172 -1.33 -8.74 50.99
C LEU A 172 -0.19 -7.86 50.44
N MET A 173 -0.28 -7.50 49.16
CA MET A 173 0.75 -6.77 48.43
C MET A 173 0.15 -5.69 47.52
N PRO A 174 -0.54 -4.68 48.09
CA PRO A 174 -1.26 -3.66 47.32
C PRO A 174 -0.36 -2.81 46.41
N GLN A 175 0.97 -2.81 46.66
CA GLN A 175 1.95 -2.11 45.85
C GLN A 175 2.14 -2.70 44.44
N PHE A 176 1.88 -4.00 44.25
CA PHE A 176 1.97 -4.64 42.93
C PHE A 176 0.62 -4.66 42.24
N LYS A 177 0.61 -4.53 40.91
CA LYS A 177 -0.62 -4.74 40.13
C LYS A 177 -1.06 -6.20 40.24
N ALA A 178 -2.38 -6.44 40.28
CA ALA A 178 -2.93 -7.77 40.18
C ALA A 178 -4.16 -7.78 39.25
N ASN A 179 -4.05 -8.47 38.11
CA ASN A 179 -5.08 -8.51 37.08
C ASN A 179 -5.78 -9.87 37.09
N TRP A 180 -7.11 -9.85 36.96
CA TRP A 180 -7.88 -11.08 36.88
C TRP A 180 -7.92 -11.63 35.46
N LEU A 181 -7.70 -12.94 35.31
CA LEU A 181 -7.77 -13.63 34.02
C LEU A 181 -9.12 -14.30 33.80
N THR A 182 -9.65 -14.19 32.58
CA THR A 182 -10.87 -14.94 32.20
C THR A 182 -10.80 -15.44 30.77
N GLY A 183 -11.30 -16.66 30.57
CA GLY A 183 -11.68 -17.21 29.28
C GLY A 183 -13.19 -17.15 29.09
N TYR A 184 -13.67 -17.62 27.94
CA TYR A 184 -15.09 -17.65 27.61
C TYR A 184 -15.56 -19.03 27.22
N LYS A 185 -16.79 -19.37 27.58
CA LYS A 185 -17.49 -20.57 27.12
C LYS A 185 -18.80 -20.17 26.48
N GLN A 186 -19.07 -20.71 25.30
CA GLN A 186 -20.36 -20.56 24.64
C GLN A 186 -21.27 -21.71 25.04
N ASP A 187 -22.46 -21.38 25.51
CA ASP A 187 -23.51 -22.37 25.71
C ASP A 187 -23.96 -22.95 24.36
N LYS A 188 -24.10 -24.29 24.31
CA LYS A 188 -24.31 -24.99 23.03
C LYS A 188 -25.71 -24.76 22.45
N GLU A 189 -26.70 -24.52 23.30
CA GLU A 189 -28.12 -24.39 22.92
C GLU A 189 -28.49 -22.92 22.67
N THR A 190 -28.20 -22.05 23.64
CA THR A 190 -28.55 -20.62 23.59
C THR A 190 -27.57 -19.78 22.76
N LYS A 191 -26.37 -20.31 22.49
CA LYS A 191 -25.24 -19.59 21.87
C LYS A 191 -24.74 -18.38 22.67
N GLU A 192 -25.18 -18.24 23.92
CA GLU A 192 -24.72 -17.17 24.80
C GLU A 192 -23.30 -17.44 25.31
N TRP A 193 -22.49 -16.40 25.37
CA TRP A 193 -21.15 -16.44 25.95
C TRP A 193 -21.20 -16.13 27.46
N SER A 194 -20.37 -16.84 28.22
CA SER A 194 -20.18 -16.63 29.65
C SER A 194 -18.69 -16.53 29.99
N PRO A 195 -18.28 -15.65 30.93
CA PRO A 195 -19.11 -14.64 31.64
C PRO A 195 -19.59 -13.51 30.71
N LYS A 196 -20.71 -12.85 31.05
CA LYS A 196 -21.16 -11.63 30.36
C LYS A 196 -20.32 -10.43 30.80
N SER A 197 -20.27 -9.36 30.00
CA SER A 197 -19.49 -8.15 30.33
C SER A 197 -19.86 -7.54 31.70
N SER A 198 -21.14 -7.59 32.08
CA SER A 198 -21.60 -7.16 33.41
C SER A 198 -21.02 -8.00 34.55
N ASP A 199 -20.89 -9.30 34.35
CA ASP A 199 -20.34 -10.22 35.34
C ASP A 199 -18.84 -9.97 35.50
N VAL A 200 -18.14 -9.73 34.39
CA VAL A 200 -16.72 -9.35 34.37
C VAL A 200 -16.47 -8.11 35.23
N LEU A 201 -17.22 -7.03 35.03
CA LEU A 201 -17.06 -5.81 35.83
C LEU A 201 -17.37 -6.05 37.32
N ALA A 202 -18.38 -6.87 37.62
CA ALA A 202 -18.69 -7.24 39.00
C ALA A 202 -17.54 -8.03 39.66
N VAL A 203 -16.84 -8.89 38.90
CA VAL A 203 -15.64 -9.62 39.36
C VAL A 203 -14.51 -8.65 39.65
N LEU A 204 -14.18 -7.77 38.69
CA LEU A 204 -13.09 -6.81 38.83
C LEU A 204 -13.29 -5.92 40.07
N LYS A 205 -14.52 -5.46 40.30
CA LYS A 205 -14.86 -4.65 41.48
C LYS A 205 -14.71 -5.41 42.80
N ARG A 206 -15.23 -6.64 42.91
CA ARG A 206 -15.21 -7.41 44.19
C ARG A 206 -13.82 -7.95 44.54
N THR A 207 -12.95 -8.11 43.55
CA THR A 207 -11.57 -8.59 43.74
C THR A 207 -10.56 -7.46 43.91
N HIS A 208 -10.96 -6.21 43.67
CA HIS A 208 -10.07 -5.05 43.61
C HIS A 208 -8.92 -5.20 42.60
N ALA A 209 -9.17 -5.97 41.52
CA ALA A 209 -8.22 -6.16 40.44
C ALA A 209 -7.85 -4.82 39.79
N THR A 210 -6.60 -4.68 39.38
CA THR A 210 -6.09 -3.48 38.68
C THR A 210 -6.38 -3.51 37.17
N GLY A 211 -6.79 -4.66 36.65
CA GLY A 211 -7.05 -4.88 35.24
C GLY A 211 -7.65 -6.24 34.95
N LEU A 212 -8.07 -6.41 33.70
CA LEU A 212 -8.60 -7.63 33.11
C LEU A 212 -7.59 -8.19 32.10
N GLY A 213 -7.26 -9.47 32.20
CA GLY A 213 -6.60 -10.22 31.13
C GLY A 213 -7.57 -11.22 30.52
N THR A 214 -7.99 -11.01 29.28
CA THR A 214 -9.02 -11.82 28.66
C THR A 214 -8.55 -12.61 27.45
N HIS A 215 -9.16 -13.78 27.22
CA HIS A 215 -8.94 -14.53 26.00
C HIS A 215 -9.34 -13.67 24.77
N GLY A 216 -8.50 -13.63 23.74
CA GLY A 216 -8.61 -12.82 22.53
C GLY A 216 -9.71 -13.23 21.57
N ASN A 217 -10.85 -13.69 22.07
CA ASN A 217 -12.02 -14.01 21.27
C ASN A 217 -12.71 -12.69 20.87
N VAL A 218 -12.64 -12.33 19.59
CA VAL A 218 -13.17 -11.07 19.04
C VAL A 218 -14.69 -10.91 19.18
N ASP A 219 -15.45 -12.00 19.29
CA ASP A 219 -16.90 -11.94 19.49
C ASP A 219 -17.25 -11.45 20.90
N VAL A 220 -16.41 -11.76 21.89
CA VAL A 220 -16.66 -11.47 23.31
C VAL A 220 -15.82 -10.32 23.84
N ALA A 221 -14.52 -10.31 23.53
CA ALA A 221 -13.57 -9.25 23.90
C ALA A 221 -13.69 -8.02 22.98
N ASN A 222 -14.91 -7.64 22.64
CA ASN A 222 -15.22 -6.57 21.70
C ASN A 222 -15.09 -5.16 22.32
N ALA A 223 -15.32 -4.13 21.51
CA ALA A 223 -15.22 -2.73 21.91
C ALA A 223 -16.07 -2.36 23.14
N ALA A 224 -17.26 -2.96 23.30
CA ALA A 224 -18.12 -2.66 24.43
C ALA A 224 -17.52 -3.13 25.76
N LEU A 225 -16.93 -4.33 25.79
CA LEU A 225 -16.22 -4.81 26.97
C LEU A 225 -14.95 -3.99 27.22
N ALA A 226 -14.15 -3.76 26.18
CA ALA A 226 -12.90 -3.01 26.29
C ALA A 226 -13.16 -1.61 26.88
N HIS A 227 -14.08 -0.85 26.30
CA HIS A 227 -14.43 0.48 26.81
C HIS A 227 -15.00 0.43 28.23
N SER A 228 -15.85 -0.55 28.56
CA SER A 228 -16.38 -0.66 29.93
C SER A 228 -15.30 -0.89 30.99
N VAL A 229 -14.23 -1.62 30.65
CA VAL A 229 -13.08 -1.84 31.53
C VAL A 229 -12.23 -0.56 31.61
N LEU A 230 -11.95 0.07 30.47
CA LEU A 230 -11.16 1.30 30.40
C LEU A 230 -11.83 2.48 31.12
N ASP A 231 -13.14 2.66 30.94
CA ASP A 231 -13.95 3.71 31.58
C ASP A 231 -14.04 3.52 33.09
N ALA A 232 -13.88 2.29 33.58
CA ALA A 232 -13.74 1.98 35.01
C ALA A 232 -12.34 2.31 35.57
N GLY A 233 -11.42 2.80 34.73
CA GLY A 233 -10.04 3.14 35.10
C GLY A 233 -9.13 1.92 35.28
N LEU A 234 -9.48 0.77 34.69
CA LEU A 234 -8.76 -0.49 34.81
C LEU A 234 -7.96 -0.80 33.54
N GLU A 235 -6.90 -1.60 33.67
CA GLU A 235 -6.12 -2.03 32.51
C GLU A 235 -6.84 -3.15 31.74
N PHE A 236 -6.78 -3.09 30.41
CA PHE A 236 -7.38 -4.09 29.51
C PHE A 236 -6.28 -4.84 28.77
N HIS A 237 -6.13 -6.14 28.99
CA HIS A 237 -5.09 -6.98 28.41
C HIS A 237 -5.71 -8.17 27.67
N VAL A 238 -5.08 -8.63 26.60
CA VAL A 238 -5.57 -9.74 25.78
C VAL A 238 -4.51 -10.83 25.59
N TRP A 239 -4.94 -12.10 25.62
CA TRP A 239 -4.09 -13.29 25.45
C TRP A 239 -4.88 -14.41 24.74
N THR A 240 -4.31 -15.37 24.05
CA THR A 240 -2.97 -15.37 23.45
C THR A 240 -3.14 -14.96 21.99
N ILE A 241 -2.58 -13.82 21.60
CA ILE A 241 -2.74 -13.26 20.26
C ILE A 241 -1.51 -13.61 19.42
N ASN A 242 -1.65 -14.57 18.51
CA ASN A 242 -0.56 -14.99 17.63
C ASN A 242 -0.73 -14.53 16.17
N ASP A 243 -1.88 -13.94 15.85
CA ASP A 243 -2.20 -13.37 14.54
C ASP A 243 -1.97 -11.86 14.54
N PRO A 244 -1.18 -11.31 13.59
CA PRO A 244 -1.00 -9.87 13.42
C PRO A 244 -2.29 -9.06 13.26
N ALA A 245 -3.31 -9.60 12.59
CA ALA A 245 -4.58 -8.92 12.36
C ALA A 245 -5.35 -8.72 13.68
N ASP A 246 -5.39 -9.76 14.51
CA ASP A 246 -5.98 -9.70 15.84
C ASP A 246 -5.21 -8.73 16.75
N ALA A 247 -3.87 -8.72 16.65
CA ALA A 247 -3.05 -7.79 17.41
C ALA A 247 -3.34 -6.32 17.05
N LEU A 248 -3.51 -6.03 15.76
CA LEU A 248 -3.93 -4.70 15.30
C LEU A 248 -5.35 -4.35 15.77
N HIS A 249 -6.27 -5.31 15.70
CA HIS A 249 -7.64 -5.14 16.16
C HIS A 249 -7.70 -4.76 17.65
N PHE A 250 -7.07 -5.55 18.53
CA PHE A 250 -7.10 -5.29 19.98
C PHE A 250 -6.29 -4.05 20.37
N SER A 251 -5.21 -3.72 19.63
CA SER A 251 -4.50 -2.45 19.79
C SER A 251 -5.42 -1.26 19.50
N ALA A 252 -6.22 -1.33 18.44
CA ALA A 252 -7.19 -0.29 18.09
C ALA A 252 -8.33 -0.15 19.13
N LEU A 253 -8.66 -1.22 19.86
CA LEU A 253 -9.61 -1.18 20.99
C LEU A 253 -9.02 -0.58 22.28
N GLY A 254 -7.73 -0.19 22.28
CA GLY A 254 -7.07 0.40 23.44
C GLY A 254 -6.53 -0.62 24.44
N ALA A 255 -6.22 -1.84 24.00
CA ALA A 255 -5.55 -2.82 24.86
C ALA A 255 -4.24 -2.25 25.43
N HIS A 256 -4.05 -2.38 26.74
CA HIS A 256 -2.83 -2.01 27.43
C HIS A 256 -1.67 -2.93 27.05
N SER A 257 -1.94 -4.24 26.89
CA SER A 257 -0.94 -5.17 26.38
C SER A 257 -1.54 -6.31 25.56
N ILE A 258 -0.69 -6.86 24.69
CA ILE A 258 -0.96 -8.05 23.89
C ILE A 258 0.02 -9.14 24.32
N THR A 259 -0.52 -10.25 24.82
CA THR A 259 0.24 -11.43 25.23
C THR A 259 0.28 -12.44 24.08
N THR A 260 1.48 -12.86 23.67
CA THR A 260 1.72 -13.62 22.43
C THR A 260 2.85 -14.64 22.56
N ASP A 261 2.74 -15.78 21.87
CA ASP A 261 3.84 -16.75 21.74
C ASP A 261 4.92 -16.29 20.76
N LYS A 262 4.60 -15.30 19.91
CA LYS A 262 5.42 -14.82 18.78
C LYS A 262 5.79 -13.34 18.92
N PRO A 263 6.49 -12.92 19.98
CA PRO A 263 6.67 -11.49 20.28
C PRO A 263 7.37 -10.70 19.16
N GLY A 264 8.40 -11.26 18.51
CA GLY A 264 9.08 -10.58 17.40
C GLY A 264 8.18 -10.35 16.18
N ALA A 265 7.32 -11.32 15.85
CA ALA A 265 6.40 -11.20 14.71
C ALA A 265 5.31 -10.14 14.98
N ILE A 266 4.73 -10.15 16.19
CA ILE A 266 3.72 -9.16 16.58
C ILE A 266 4.33 -7.76 16.71
N ARG A 267 5.56 -7.63 17.24
CA ARG A 267 6.30 -6.36 17.28
C ARG A 267 6.44 -5.77 15.90
N THR A 268 6.95 -6.56 14.96
CA THR A 268 7.14 -6.15 13.57
C THR A 268 5.82 -5.69 12.95
N ALA A 269 4.73 -6.45 13.14
CA ALA A 269 3.42 -6.08 12.60
C ALA A 269 2.88 -4.76 13.16
N LEU A 270 3.01 -4.54 14.47
CA LEU A 270 2.56 -3.31 15.12
C LEU A 270 3.45 -2.11 14.75
N GLU A 271 4.76 -2.29 14.64
CA GLU A 271 5.70 -1.26 14.18
C GLU A 271 5.48 -0.89 12.72
N MET A 272 5.24 -1.88 11.84
CA MET A 272 4.84 -1.67 10.45
C MET A 272 3.50 -0.92 10.33
N SER A 273 2.62 -1.04 11.32
CA SER A 273 1.37 -0.27 11.38
C SER A 273 1.58 1.13 11.97
N ALA A 274 2.44 1.28 12.97
CA ALA A 274 2.76 2.57 13.58
C ALA A 274 3.60 3.47 12.63
N THR A 275 4.47 2.87 11.80
CA THR A 275 5.16 3.56 10.70
C THR A 275 4.19 3.94 9.58
N LYS A 276 3.16 3.12 9.30
CA LYS A 276 2.01 3.54 8.46
C LYS A 276 1.23 4.73 9.03
N SER A 277 1.28 4.97 10.35
CA SER A 277 0.57 6.06 11.04
C SER A 277 1.41 7.31 11.34
N SER A 278 2.74 7.28 11.20
CA SER A 278 3.63 8.38 11.63
C SER A 278 4.54 8.99 10.56
N ALA A 279 4.48 8.55 9.29
CA ALA A 279 5.09 9.27 8.18
C ALA A 279 4.46 8.94 6.81
N ALA A 280 3.31 9.54 6.54
CA ALA A 280 3.02 10.24 5.28
C ALA A 280 1.72 11.01 5.54
N GLU A 281 1.77 12.35 5.50
CA GLU A 281 0.53 13.10 5.32
C GLU A 281 -0.14 12.58 4.04
N LEU A 282 -1.45 12.36 4.07
CA LEU A 282 -2.18 12.01 2.86
C LEU A 282 -1.80 12.99 1.75
N PRO A 283 -1.67 12.53 0.49
CA PRO A 283 -1.30 13.40 -0.61
C PRO A 283 -2.09 14.72 -0.60
N PRO A 284 -1.47 15.87 -0.90
CA PRO A 284 -2.04 17.21 -0.73
C PRO A 284 -3.06 17.55 -1.84
N PHE A 285 -3.95 16.62 -2.15
CA PHE A 285 -5.01 16.78 -3.12
C PHE A 285 -6.24 15.93 -2.76
N GLU A 286 -7.41 16.40 -3.19
CA GLU A 286 -8.63 15.60 -3.24
C GLU A 286 -8.83 15.01 -4.65
N ILE A 287 -9.47 13.84 -4.74
CA ILE A 287 -9.77 13.17 -6.01
C ILE A 287 -11.26 13.35 -6.34
N GLU A 288 -11.56 14.16 -7.35
CA GLU A 288 -12.89 14.25 -7.97
C GLU A 288 -12.91 13.35 -9.22
N ARG A 289 -13.90 12.47 -9.37
CA ARG A 289 -14.01 11.55 -10.52
C ARG A 289 -15.23 11.88 -11.36
N LEU A 290 -15.01 11.98 -12.66
CA LEU A 290 -16.06 12.20 -13.66
C LEU A 290 -15.98 11.15 -14.77
N VAL A 291 -17.13 10.86 -15.37
CA VAL A 291 -17.22 10.11 -16.62
C VAL A 291 -17.58 11.10 -17.72
N MET A 292 -16.68 11.26 -18.69
CA MET A 292 -16.88 12.17 -19.82
C MET A 292 -17.86 11.58 -20.83
N SER A 293 -17.64 10.32 -21.21
CA SER A 293 -18.34 9.66 -22.30
C SER A 293 -18.36 8.15 -22.05
N LYS A 294 -19.30 7.47 -22.69
CA LYS A 294 -19.42 6.01 -22.78
C LYS A 294 -19.55 5.66 -24.25
N GLY A 295 -18.89 4.60 -24.70
CA GLY A 295 -18.80 4.29 -26.13
C GLY A 295 -18.81 2.83 -26.51
N TYR A 296 -19.37 1.97 -25.65
CA TYR A 296 -19.41 0.54 -25.93
C TYR A 296 -20.66 0.14 -26.72
N ASP A 297 -20.49 -0.29 -27.96
CA ASP A 297 -21.58 -0.76 -28.83
C ASP A 297 -21.56 -2.28 -29.10
N GLY A 298 -20.66 -3.02 -28.43
CA GLY A 298 -20.46 -4.45 -28.66
C GLY A 298 -19.63 -4.80 -29.91
N THR A 299 -19.14 -3.81 -30.65
CA THR A 299 -18.22 -3.98 -31.80
C THR A 299 -16.98 -3.09 -31.73
N LYS A 300 -17.12 -1.90 -31.13
CA LYS A 300 -16.07 -0.92 -30.93
C LYS A 300 -16.07 -0.41 -29.50
N CYS A 301 -14.92 0.10 -29.08
CA CYS A 301 -14.76 0.81 -27.83
C CYS A 301 -13.71 1.92 -28.00
N TRP A 302 -13.84 2.99 -27.22
CA TRP A 302 -12.84 4.04 -27.06
C TRP A 302 -11.58 3.53 -26.37
N VAL A 303 -10.43 3.91 -26.90
CA VAL A 303 -9.11 3.67 -26.32
C VAL A 303 -8.24 4.92 -26.48
N HIS A 304 -7.09 4.93 -25.81
CA HIS A 304 -6.10 6.01 -25.92
C HIS A 304 -6.66 7.40 -25.55
N ALA A 305 -7.60 7.45 -24.60
CA ALA A 305 -8.16 8.71 -24.13
C ALA A 305 -7.08 9.56 -23.44
N ARG A 306 -6.85 10.78 -23.93
CA ARG A 306 -5.87 11.76 -23.42
C ARG A 306 -6.45 13.16 -23.53
N ALA A 307 -6.01 14.06 -22.67
CA ALA A 307 -6.38 15.46 -22.77
C ALA A 307 -5.13 16.34 -22.88
N GLY A 308 -5.23 17.38 -23.71
CA GLY A 308 -4.31 18.51 -23.72
C GLY A 308 -5.09 19.76 -23.32
N VAL A 309 -4.42 20.74 -22.74
CA VAL A 309 -5.08 21.98 -22.28
C VAL A 309 -4.38 23.20 -22.85
N ILE A 310 -5.14 24.04 -23.56
CA ILE A 310 -4.70 25.38 -23.97
C ILE A 310 -5.00 26.33 -22.81
N PRO A 311 -4.00 27.02 -22.23
CA PRO A 311 -4.20 27.97 -21.15
C PRO A 311 -5.20 29.07 -21.52
N ALA A 312 -5.90 29.60 -20.52
CA ALA A 312 -6.82 30.71 -20.71
C ALA A 312 -6.07 31.99 -21.13
N SER A 313 -6.58 32.70 -22.15
CA SER A 313 -5.98 33.96 -22.63
C SER A 313 -6.25 35.14 -21.70
N ASP A 314 -7.42 35.15 -21.06
CA ASP A 314 -7.94 36.29 -20.31
C ASP A 314 -8.24 35.91 -18.84
N PRO A 315 -7.98 36.81 -17.88
CA PRO A 315 -8.37 36.61 -16.49
C PRO A 315 -9.87 36.31 -16.34
N GLY A 316 -10.21 35.24 -15.63
CA GLY A 316 -11.61 34.83 -15.40
C GLY A 316 -12.21 33.93 -16.49
N THR A 317 -11.48 33.62 -17.55
CA THR A 317 -11.87 32.57 -18.52
C THR A 317 -11.26 31.22 -18.15
N HIS A 318 -11.93 30.14 -18.54
CA HIS A 318 -11.42 28.78 -18.33
C HIS A 318 -10.51 28.36 -19.49
N PRO A 319 -9.50 27.51 -19.22
CA PRO A 319 -8.69 26.96 -20.28
C PRO A 319 -9.52 26.05 -21.21
N LEU A 320 -9.09 25.91 -22.45
CA LEU A 320 -9.70 25.02 -23.43
C LEU A 320 -9.07 23.63 -23.31
N ALA A 321 -9.82 22.66 -22.81
CA ALA A 321 -9.41 21.27 -22.79
C ALA A 321 -9.80 20.57 -24.10
N VAL A 322 -8.86 19.85 -24.70
CA VAL A 322 -9.05 19.05 -25.92
C VAL A 322 -8.81 17.58 -25.55
N MET A 323 -9.88 16.79 -25.50
CA MET A 323 -9.81 15.34 -25.33
C MET A 323 -9.59 14.70 -26.69
N THR A 324 -8.67 13.74 -26.77
CA THR A 324 -8.48 12.85 -27.91
C THR A 324 -8.78 11.41 -27.52
N SER A 325 -9.42 10.64 -28.40
CA SER A 325 -9.70 9.21 -28.19
C SER A 325 -9.81 8.49 -29.53
N GLN A 326 -9.53 7.18 -29.60
CA GLN A 326 -9.65 6.40 -30.82
C GLN A 326 -10.67 5.28 -30.69
N PRO A 327 -11.52 5.04 -31.70
CA PRO A 327 -12.30 3.82 -31.76
C PRO A 327 -11.37 2.65 -32.06
N LEU A 328 -11.53 1.56 -31.31
CA LEU A 328 -10.89 0.28 -31.55
C LEU A 328 -11.94 -0.76 -31.90
N MET A 329 -11.70 -1.58 -32.94
CA MET A 329 -12.50 -2.78 -33.21
C MET A 329 -12.16 -3.88 -32.20
N ILE A 330 -13.16 -4.33 -31.42
CA ILE A 330 -12.94 -5.23 -30.29
C ILE A 330 -12.65 -6.68 -30.68
N THR A 331 -12.88 -7.07 -31.93
CA THR A 331 -12.58 -8.42 -32.45
C THR A 331 -11.17 -8.53 -33.03
N GLY A 332 -10.44 -7.42 -33.16
CA GLY A 332 -9.06 -7.38 -33.65
C GLY A 332 -8.07 -6.93 -32.57
N SER A 333 -6.78 -7.26 -32.72
CA SER A 333 -5.74 -6.69 -31.85
C SER A 333 -5.25 -5.37 -32.45
N ASP A 334 -5.34 -4.28 -31.70
CA ASP A 334 -4.78 -2.97 -32.07
C ASP A 334 -5.32 -2.39 -33.40
N VAL A 335 -6.58 -2.67 -33.74
CA VAL A 335 -7.25 -2.19 -34.97
C VAL A 335 -7.96 -0.86 -34.71
N PHE A 336 -7.21 0.24 -34.77
CA PHE A 336 -7.66 1.60 -34.45
C PHE A 336 -8.18 2.34 -35.68
N TYR A 337 -9.12 3.25 -35.47
CA TYR A 337 -9.63 4.16 -36.50
C TYR A 337 -9.17 5.59 -36.24
N ALA A 338 -9.65 6.52 -37.06
CA ALA A 338 -9.29 7.93 -36.98
C ALA A 338 -9.37 8.46 -35.54
N LEU A 339 -8.40 9.30 -35.17
CA LEU A 339 -8.43 10.05 -33.92
C LEU A 339 -9.74 10.84 -33.86
N ASN A 340 -10.43 10.78 -32.73
CA ASN A 340 -11.59 11.62 -32.46
C ASN A 340 -11.18 12.68 -31.45
N SER A 341 -11.82 13.84 -31.50
CA SER A 341 -11.59 14.88 -30.50
C SER A 341 -12.89 15.49 -30.00
N ALA A 342 -12.85 15.96 -28.75
CA ALA A 342 -13.92 16.70 -28.11
C ALA A 342 -13.31 17.84 -27.29
N ILE A 343 -14.06 18.91 -27.11
CA ILE A 343 -13.60 20.09 -26.38
C ILE A 343 -14.44 20.38 -25.15
N SER A 344 -13.82 20.95 -24.13
CA SER A 344 -14.47 21.52 -22.96
C SER A 344 -13.92 22.92 -22.66
N ARG A 345 -14.81 23.82 -22.26
CA ARG A 345 -14.51 25.23 -21.91
C ARG A 345 -14.92 25.56 -20.47
N ASP A 346 -15.23 24.56 -19.66
CA ASP A 346 -15.79 24.72 -18.31
C ASP A 346 -15.16 23.75 -17.31
N LEU A 347 -13.85 23.49 -17.49
CA LEU A 347 -13.07 22.55 -16.69
C LEU A 347 -13.67 21.14 -16.72
N GLY A 348 -14.08 20.67 -17.90
CA GLY A 348 -14.51 19.30 -18.12
C GLY A 348 -15.89 18.97 -17.55
N LYS A 349 -16.70 19.98 -17.18
CA LYS A 349 -18.09 19.77 -16.73
C LYS A 349 -18.99 19.41 -17.91
N THR A 350 -18.79 20.05 -19.06
CA THR A 350 -19.48 19.73 -20.31
C THR A 350 -18.47 19.52 -21.44
N TRP A 351 -18.86 18.70 -22.41
CA TRP A 351 -18.02 18.31 -23.54
C TRP A 351 -18.82 18.36 -24.84
N SER A 352 -18.17 18.78 -25.93
CA SER A 352 -18.70 18.50 -27.27
C SER A 352 -18.72 16.98 -27.52
N PRO A 353 -19.51 16.49 -28.49
CA PRO A 353 -19.38 15.12 -28.96
C PRO A 353 -17.95 14.81 -29.41
N LEU A 354 -17.52 13.56 -29.26
CA LEU A 354 -16.31 13.04 -29.90
C LEU A 354 -16.55 12.98 -31.40
N THR A 355 -15.80 13.78 -32.17
CA THR A 355 -15.91 13.84 -33.63
C THR A 355 -14.62 13.35 -34.29
N PRO A 356 -14.70 12.54 -35.35
CA PRO A 356 -13.52 12.11 -36.11
C PRO A 356 -12.71 13.30 -36.65
N GLN A 357 -11.39 13.18 -36.59
CA GLN A 357 -10.43 14.07 -37.22
C GLN A 357 -10.04 13.46 -38.56
N THR A 358 -10.53 14.02 -39.66
CA THR A 358 -10.38 13.47 -41.02
C THR A 358 -8.92 13.25 -41.41
N GLU A 359 -8.03 14.14 -40.98
CA GLU A 359 -6.59 14.05 -41.21
C GLU A 359 -5.93 12.81 -40.56
N PHE A 360 -6.62 12.14 -39.63
CA PHE A 360 -6.17 10.91 -38.96
C PHE A 360 -6.85 9.66 -39.50
N GLU A 361 -7.69 9.78 -40.54
CA GLU A 361 -8.16 8.59 -41.27
C GLU A 361 -6.98 7.77 -41.77
N ARG A 362 -7.21 6.47 -41.94
CA ARG A 362 -6.14 5.60 -42.43
C ARG A 362 -5.82 5.96 -43.88
N TRP A 363 -4.57 6.28 -44.16
CA TRP A 363 -4.10 6.52 -45.51
C TRP A 363 -3.53 5.24 -46.11
N LYS A 364 -3.77 5.02 -47.40
CA LYS A 364 -3.19 3.89 -48.13
C LYS A 364 -1.70 4.15 -48.38
N ILE A 365 -0.88 3.17 -48.02
CA ILE A 365 0.53 3.09 -48.42
C ILE A 365 0.64 2.38 -49.77
N ASP A 366 -0.14 1.31 -49.95
CA ASP A 366 -0.26 0.53 -51.18
C ASP A 366 -1.70 -0.01 -51.32
N GLU A 367 -1.94 -0.96 -52.23
CA GLU A 367 -3.28 -1.52 -52.48
C GLU A 367 -3.94 -2.17 -51.25
N ARG A 368 -3.14 -2.72 -50.32
CA ARG A 368 -3.59 -3.55 -49.19
C ARG A 368 -3.12 -3.05 -47.82
N THR A 369 -2.14 -2.17 -47.80
CA THR A 369 -1.56 -1.60 -46.59
C THR A 369 -2.09 -0.21 -46.32
N GLU A 370 -2.60 0.00 -45.11
CA GLU A 370 -3.05 1.28 -44.60
C GLU A 370 -2.23 1.68 -43.37
N GLU A 371 -2.10 2.98 -43.10
CA GLU A 371 -1.41 3.51 -41.94
C GLU A 371 -2.20 4.65 -41.31
N THR A 372 -2.09 4.77 -39.99
CA THR A 372 -2.56 5.94 -39.23
C THR A 372 -1.63 6.12 -38.02
N ILE A 373 -1.97 7.06 -37.14
CA ILE A 373 -1.31 7.23 -35.84
C ILE A 373 -2.14 6.62 -34.72
N CYS A 374 -1.46 6.07 -33.73
CA CYS A 374 -2.05 5.62 -32.48
C CYS A 374 -1.28 6.15 -31.27
N ASP A 375 -1.84 5.89 -30.07
CA ASP A 375 -1.24 6.26 -28.79
C ASP A 375 -0.91 7.76 -28.68
N PHE A 376 -1.74 8.59 -29.30
CA PHE A 376 -1.54 10.02 -29.47
C PHE A 376 -1.77 10.79 -28.17
N THR A 377 -0.82 11.65 -27.80
CA THR A 377 -0.84 12.42 -26.56
C THR A 377 -0.72 13.93 -26.87
N PRO A 378 -1.81 14.71 -26.74
CA PRO A 378 -1.78 16.16 -26.88
C PRO A 378 -1.11 16.84 -25.68
N ALA A 379 -0.26 17.84 -25.94
CA ALA A 379 0.35 18.67 -24.91
C ALA A 379 0.61 20.10 -25.41
N TRP A 380 0.36 21.09 -24.55
CA TRP A 380 0.60 22.49 -24.86
C TRP A 380 2.09 22.82 -24.82
N HIS A 381 2.60 23.33 -25.94
CA HIS A 381 3.97 23.80 -26.06
C HIS A 381 4.02 25.30 -25.78
N GLN A 382 4.53 25.66 -24.60
CA GLN A 382 4.47 27.03 -24.09
C GLN A 382 5.27 28.03 -24.95
N ALA A 383 6.46 27.64 -25.45
CA ALA A 383 7.35 28.55 -26.17
C ALA A 383 6.76 29.00 -27.51
N THR A 384 6.08 28.11 -28.24
CA THR A 384 5.47 28.42 -29.54
C THR A 384 3.98 28.78 -29.43
N LYS A 385 3.38 28.60 -28.24
CA LYS A 385 1.94 28.75 -27.98
C LYS A 385 1.09 27.87 -28.90
N THR A 386 1.48 26.61 -28.99
CA THR A 386 0.86 25.64 -29.89
C THR A 386 0.48 24.39 -29.13
N MET A 387 -0.69 23.83 -29.40
CA MET A 387 -1.02 22.49 -28.92
C MET A 387 -0.42 21.47 -29.89
N LEU A 388 0.60 20.74 -29.41
CA LEU A 388 1.35 19.74 -30.15
C LEU A 388 1.03 18.36 -29.61
N GLY A 389 0.56 17.46 -30.47
CA GLY A 389 0.35 16.07 -30.09
C GLY A 389 1.43 15.16 -30.68
N THR A 390 1.87 14.19 -29.88
CA THR A 390 2.88 13.20 -30.27
C THR A 390 2.34 11.79 -30.14
N GLY A 391 2.76 10.89 -31.02
CA GLY A 391 2.37 9.48 -30.99
C GLY A 391 3.28 8.66 -31.89
N GLN A 392 2.72 7.58 -32.45
CA GLN A 392 3.45 6.72 -33.38
C GLN A 392 2.56 6.19 -34.49
N THR A 393 3.16 5.86 -35.62
CA THR A 393 2.42 5.20 -36.71
C THR A 393 2.10 3.74 -36.37
N VAL A 394 0.99 3.26 -36.93
CA VAL A 394 0.56 1.86 -36.90
C VAL A 394 0.09 1.47 -38.30
N ARG A 395 0.51 0.29 -38.77
CA ARG A 395 0.19 -0.22 -40.10
C ARG A 395 -0.74 -1.43 -40.05
N TYR A 396 -1.65 -1.45 -41.01
CA TYR A 396 -2.65 -2.47 -41.20
C TYR A 396 -2.51 -3.10 -42.58
N PHE A 397 -2.51 -4.43 -42.63
CA PHE A 397 -2.60 -5.20 -43.85
C PHE A 397 -3.94 -5.94 -43.84
N ASP A 398 -4.82 -5.66 -44.80
CA ASP A 398 -6.20 -6.17 -44.85
C ASP A 398 -6.94 -6.02 -43.49
N ASN A 399 -6.88 -4.82 -42.90
CA ASN A 399 -7.49 -4.46 -41.62
C ASN A 399 -6.98 -5.27 -40.40
N LYS A 400 -5.77 -5.83 -40.47
CA LYS A 400 -5.08 -6.46 -39.34
C LYS A 400 -3.74 -5.78 -39.09
N VAL A 401 -3.38 -5.56 -37.83
CA VAL A 401 -2.06 -5.01 -37.50
C VAL A 401 -0.98 -5.96 -38.01
N MET A 402 0.08 -5.41 -38.60
CA MET A 402 1.19 -6.22 -39.10
C MET A 402 1.94 -6.91 -37.94
N ASP A 403 2.45 -8.13 -38.16
CA ASP A 403 3.19 -8.88 -37.14
C ASP A 403 4.54 -8.22 -36.81
N VAL A 404 5.33 -7.93 -37.85
CA VAL A 404 6.42 -6.96 -37.75
C VAL A 404 5.78 -5.59 -37.82
N ARG A 405 5.77 -4.89 -36.69
CA ARG A 405 5.13 -3.57 -36.54
C ARG A 405 6.15 -2.47 -36.83
N PRO A 406 6.33 -1.99 -38.08
CA PRO A 406 7.10 -0.79 -38.32
C PRO A 406 6.39 0.38 -37.64
N ARG A 407 7.18 1.23 -36.97
CA ARG A 407 6.66 2.41 -36.28
C ARG A 407 7.58 3.58 -36.55
N SER A 408 6.96 4.72 -36.81
CA SER A 408 7.63 6.01 -36.88
C SER A 408 7.09 6.91 -35.77
N THR A 409 7.98 7.66 -35.16
CA THR A 409 7.60 8.73 -34.23
C THR A 409 6.89 9.80 -35.03
N ALA A 410 5.71 10.21 -34.57
CA ALA A 410 4.83 11.06 -35.36
C ALA A 410 4.19 12.15 -34.50
N TYR A 411 3.81 13.25 -35.12
CA TYR A 411 3.26 14.42 -34.45
C TYR A 411 2.26 15.16 -35.32
N SER A 412 1.43 15.98 -34.69
CA SER A 412 0.47 16.86 -35.37
C SER A 412 0.20 18.09 -34.51
N VAL A 413 -0.15 19.20 -35.16
CA VAL A 413 -0.48 20.48 -34.54
C VAL A 413 -1.98 20.70 -34.57
N TYR A 414 -2.53 21.20 -33.46
CA TYR A 414 -3.95 21.53 -33.35
C TYR A 414 -4.23 22.98 -33.75
N ASP A 415 -5.24 23.16 -34.60
CA ASP A 415 -5.80 24.45 -34.96
C ASP A 415 -7.00 24.77 -34.05
N GLN A 416 -6.83 25.79 -33.21
CA GLN A 416 -7.84 26.24 -32.27
C GLN A 416 -9.02 26.96 -32.95
N ALA A 417 -8.82 27.57 -34.12
CA ALA A 417 -9.88 28.32 -34.82
C ALA A 417 -10.93 27.36 -35.38
N THR A 418 -10.49 26.22 -35.91
CA THR A 418 -11.35 25.17 -36.49
C THR A 418 -11.66 24.03 -35.51
N ASN A 419 -10.94 23.96 -34.38
CA ASN A 419 -10.94 22.85 -33.43
C ASN A 419 -10.54 21.50 -34.07
N THR A 420 -9.59 21.54 -35.02
CA THR A 420 -9.14 20.36 -35.76
C THR A 420 -7.64 20.11 -35.60
N TRP A 421 -7.21 18.87 -35.75
CA TRP A 421 -5.79 18.54 -35.87
C TRP A 421 -5.34 18.56 -37.33
N GLY A 422 -4.14 19.09 -37.60
CA GLY A 422 -3.53 19.06 -38.92
C GLY A 422 -3.09 17.66 -39.33
N LYS A 423 -2.73 17.51 -40.61
CA LYS A 423 -2.20 16.26 -41.14
C LYS A 423 -0.98 15.81 -40.35
N PRO A 424 -0.98 14.57 -39.82
CA PRO A 424 0.17 14.13 -39.07
C PRO A 424 1.43 13.99 -39.90
N GLN A 425 2.55 14.31 -39.26
CA GLN A 425 3.88 14.21 -39.83
C GLN A 425 4.71 13.18 -39.09
N THR A 426 5.73 12.62 -39.76
CA THR A 426 6.71 11.74 -39.12
C THR A 426 7.98 12.51 -38.80
N LEU A 427 8.50 12.32 -37.58
CA LEU A 427 9.78 12.88 -37.17
C LEU A 427 10.91 12.17 -37.92
N LYS A 428 11.75 12.94 -38.61
CA LYS A 428 12.93 12.40 -39.30
C LYS A 428 13.98 12.00 -38.26
N MET A 429 14.09 10.70 -38.01
CA MET A 429 15.08 10.10 -37.10
C MET A 429 16.45 9.93 -37.80
N PRO A 430 17.56 9.80 -37.04
CA PRO A 430 18.87 9.48 -37.62
C PRO A 430 18.86 8.15 -38.37
N GLY A 431 19.76 8.00 -39.36
CA GLY A 431 19.77 6.88 -40.32
C GLY A 431 20.19 5.51 -39.79
N ASP A 432 20.30 5.32 -38.48
CA ASP A 432 20.55 4.02 -37.85
C ASP A 432 19.31 3.11 -38.01
N THR A 433 19.53 1.85 -38.40
CA THR A 433 18.45 0.89 -38.70
C THR A 433 17.53 0.66 -37.51
N ARG A 434 18.03 0.82 -36.28
CA ARG A 434 17.26 0.66 -35.04
C ARG A 434 16.16 1.71 -34.88
N PHE A 435 16.31 2.88 -35.51
CA PHE A 435 15.27 3.93 -35.51
C PHE A 435 14.20 3.75 -36.59
N GLN A 436 14.32 2.74 -37.46
CA GLN A 436 13.27 2.39 -38.42
C GLN A 436 12.01 1.80 -37.73
N ASN A 437 12.17 1.32 -36.51
CA ASN A 437 11.07 0.95 -35.62
C ASN A 437 11.21 1.72 -34.31
N CYS A 438 10.86 3.00 -34.34
CA CYS A 438 10.98 3.93 -33.22
C CYS A 438 9.68 4.70 -33.02
N GLY A 439 9.09 4.59 -31.83
CA GLY A 439 7.81 5.20 -31.51
C GLY A 439 7.85 6.04 -30.24
N ALA A 440 6.99 7.07 -30.24
CA ALA A 440 6.65 7.89 -29.07
C ALA A 440 5.17 7.67 -28.67
N GLY A 441 4.69 6.42 -28.76
CA GLY A 441 3.31 6.09 -28.39
C GLY A 441 3.16 5.95 -26.87
N SER A 442 2.16 6.62 -26.29
CA SER A 442 1.80 6.51 -24.87
C SER A 442 2.88 6.99 -23.90
N VAL A 443 3.74 7.89 -24.38
CA VAL A 443 4.83 8.51 -23.62
C VAL A 443 4.40 9.85 -23.02
N GLN A 444 5.08 10.29 -21.97
CA GLN A 444 5.03 11.66 -21.46
C GLN A 444 6.33 12.37 -21.84
N ARG A 445 6.25 13.48 -22.56
CA ARG A 445 7.41 14.32 -22.91
C ARG A 445 7.61 15.44 -21.89
N PHE A 446 8.76 16.10 -21.94
CA PHE A 446 9.05 17.30 -21.15
C PHE A 446 9.56 18.42 -22.07
N ASP A 447 8.95 19.59 -21.98
CA ASP A 447 9.34 20.76 -22.78
C ASP A 447 10.28 21.64 -21.93
N LEU A 448 11.47 21.94 -22.45
CA LEU A 448 12.50 22.74 -21.79
C LEU A 448 12.14 24.25 -21.83
N PRO A 449 12.72 25.08 -20.93
CA PRO A 449 12.41 26.51 -20.89
C PRO A 449 12.70 27.28 -22.18
N ASP A 450 13.63 26.80 -23.01
CA ASP A 450 13.98 27.37 -24.32
C ASP A 450 13.05 26.91 -25.45
N GLY A 451 12.11 25.99 -25.18
CA GLY A 451 11.19 25.43 -26.16
C GLY A 451 11.71 24.18 -26.88
N ASP A 452 12.89 23.68 -26.54
CA ASP A 452 13.29 22.35 -27.00
C ASP A 452 12.54 21.26 -26.21
N ILE A 453 12.33 20.11 -26.85
CA ILE A 453 11.50 19.03 -26.32
C ILE A 453 12.38 17.83 -26.01
N LEU A 454 12.31 17.35 -24.77
CA LEU A 454 12.78 16.03 -24.37
C LEU A 454 11.68 15.00 -24.65
N LEU A 455 11.78 14.35 -25.80
CA LEU A 455 10.83 13.34 -26.27
C LEU A 455 11.39 11.93 -26.01
N PRO A 456 10.90 11.20 -25.00
CA PRO A 456 11.33 9.84 -24.79
C PRO A 456 10.70 8.92 -25.85
N VAL A 457 11.51 8.03 -26.40
CA VAL A 457 11.12 7.09 -27.46
C VAL A 457 11.55 5.68 -27.09
N TYR A 458 10.86 4.69 -27.64
CA TYR A 458 11.28 3.29 -27.59
C TYR A 458 11.45 2.76 -28.99
N PHE A 459 12.52 2.02 -29.19
CA PHE A 459 12.98 1.63 -30.51
C PHE A 459 13.64 0.25 -30.49
N LYS A 460 13.75 -0.37 -31.66
CA LYS A 460 14.50 -1.61 -31.83
C LYS A 460 14.90 -1.81 -33.28
N ASP A 461 15.94 -2.60 -33.49
CA ASP A 461 16.16 -3.16 -34.82
C ASP A 461 14.90 -3.93 -35.27
N PRO A 462 14.44 -3.78 -36.53
CA PRO A 462 13.25 -4.48 -37.02
C PRO A 462 13.28 -6.00 -36.80
N GLN A 463 14.46 -6.62 -36.79
CA GLN A 463 14.65 -8.05 -36.54
C GLN A 463 14.86 -8.39 -35.06
N ALA A 464 15.11 -7.41 -34.20
CA ALA A 464 15.28 -7.64 -32.77
C ALA A 464 13.95 -7.94 -32.08
N THR A 465 14.01 -8.70 -30.99
CA THR A 465 12.87 -9.01 -30.13
C THR A 465 12.68 -7.99 -29.01
N GLN A 466 13.75 -7.30 -28.60
CA GLN A 466 13.78 -6.39 -27.47
C GLN A 466 13.80 -4.92 -27.91
N TYR A 467 13.02 -4.10 -27.22
CA TYR A 467 13.05 -2.65 -27.30
C TYR A 467 14.08 -2.07 -26.34
N SER A 468 14.71 -1.00 -26.80
CA SER A 468 15.49 -0.07 -25.99
C SER A 468 14.75 1.26 -25.88
N VAL A 469 15.07 2.05 -24.86
CA VAL A 469 14.55 3.39 -24.66
C VAL A 469 15.68 4.41 -24.75
N THR A 470 15.41 5.57 -25.33
CA THR A 470 16.28 6.75 -25.21
C THR A 470 15.41 8.02 -25.12
N VAL A 471 16.02 9.15 -24.76
CA VAL A 471 15.37 10.46 -24.82
C VAL A 471 15.99 11.27 -25.94
N CYS A 472 15.16 11.70 -26.89
CA CYS A 472 15.54 12.59 -27.97
C CYS A 472 15.38 14.04 -27.54
N LEU A 473 16.38 14.87 -27.82
CA LEU A 473 16.24 16.31 -27.86
C LEU A 473 15.72 16.68 -29.26
N CYS A 474 14.58 17.35 -29.30
CA CYS A 474 13.94 17.82 -30.52
C CYS A 474 13.73 19.33 -30.45
N HIS A 475 13.93 20.02 -31.56
CA HIS A 475 13.52 21.41 -31.71
C HIS A 475 12.12 21.47 -32.31
N PHE A 476 11.27 22.40 -31.84
CA PHE A 476 9.94 22.63 -32.40
C PHE A 476 9.67 24.12 -32.60
N ASP A 477 9.37 24.52 -33.83
CA ASP A 477 9.19 25.94 -34.21
C ASP A 477 7.73 26.40 -34.19
N GLY A 478 6.80 25.53 -33.80
CA GLY A 478 5.36 25.76 -33.81
C GLY A 478 4.64 25.06 -34.97
N THR A 479 5.39 24.60 -35.97
CA THR A 479 4.85 23.84 -37.12
C THR A 479 5.57 22.51 -37.28
N ASP A 480 6.91 22.54 -37.35
CA ASP A 480 7.75 21.39 -37.65
C ASP A 480 8.63 21.02 -36.45
N MET A 481 8.72 19.71 -36.18
CA MET A 481 9.60 19.14 -35.15
C MET A 481 10.81 18.49 -35.81
N THR A 482 12.01 18.86 -35.34
CA THR A 482 13.29 18.37 -35.87
C THR A 482 14.08 17.67 -34.78
N TYR A 483 14.57 16.46 -35.08
CA TYR A 483 15.50 15.74 -34.20
C TYR A 483 16.85 16.47 -34.14
N VAL A 484 17.40 16.64 -32.94
CA VAL A 484 18.71 17.26 -32.71
C VAL A 484 19.74 16.19 -32.33
N ARG A 485 19.49 15.47 -31.23
CA ARG A 485 20.35 14.41 -30.68
C ARG A 485 19.55 13.51 -29.75
N HIS A 486 20.12 12.40 -29.28
CA HIS A 486 19.57 11.60 -28.19
C HIS A 486 20.61 11.28 -27.14
N GLY A 487 20.15 10.88 -25.96
CA GLY A 487 21.00 10.55 -24.82
C GLY A 487 21.32 9.07 -24.70
N SER A 488 21.51 8.59 -23.47
CA SER A 488 21.83 7.19 -23.20
C SER A 488 20.74 6.23 -23.67
N GLU A 489 21.13 5.07 -24.17
CA GLU A 489 20.21 3.98 -24.50
C GLU A 489 20.04 3.05 -23.29
N LEU A 490 18.80 2.77 -22.92
CA LEU A 490 18.43 1.94 -21.78
C LEU A 490 17.75 0.66 -22.26
N THR A 491 18.17 -0.48 -21.75
CA THR A 491 17.55 -1.78 -22.04
C THR A 491 17.70 -2.74 -20.86
N VAL A 492 16.89 -3.80 -20.85
CA VAL A 492 17.01 -4.94 -19.94
C VAL A 492 16.81 -6.22 -20.73
N ASP A 493 17.59 -7.26 -20.40
CA ASP A 493 17.52 -8.56 -21.08
C ASP A 493 16.37 -9.42 -20.54
N VAL A 494 15.14 -8.91 -20.69
CA VAL A 494 13.91 -9.55 -20.21
C VAL A 494 12.82 -9.39 -21.26
N LYS A 495 12.35 -10.52 -21.81
CA LYS A 495 11.25 -10.60 -22.78
C LYS A 495 11.40 -9.58 -23.93
N ARG A 496 10.58 -8.53 -23.93
CA ARG A 496 10.52 -7.50 -24.98
C ARG A 496 11.38 -6.26 -24.66
N GLY A 497 12.20 -6.26 -23.61
CA GLY A 497 12.99 -5.09 -23.22
C GLY A 497 12.14 -3.97 -22.62
N LEU A 498 12.63 -2.73 -22.70
CA LEU A 498 12.00 -1.54 -22.11
C LEU A 498 11.23 -0.74 -23.16
N TYR A 499 10.05 -0.22 -22.79
CA TYR A 499 9.22 0.56 -23.69
C TYR A 499 8.22 1.45 -22.93
N GLU A 500 7.49 2.31 -23.66
CA GLU A 500 6.51 3.29 -23.14
C GLU A 500 7.03 4.15 -21.97
N PRO A 501 8.12 4.91 -22.18
CA PRO A 501 8.71 5.77 -21.17
C PRO A 501 7.92 7.06 -20.91
N SER A 502 8.03 7.59 -19.69
CA SER A 502 7.46 8.90 -19.31
C SER A 502 8.48 9.71 -18.55
N ILE A 503 8.79 10.91 -19.03
CA ILE A 503 9.75 11.83 -18.40
C ILE A 503 9.00 12.87 -17.55
N THR A 504 9.61 13.24 -16.43
CA THR A 504 9.29 14.46 -15.69
C THR A 504 10.55 15.08 -15.10
N ARG A 505 10.44 16.33 -14.63
CA ARG A 505 11.45 17.01 -13.82
C ARG A 505 10.87 17.34 -12.46
N PHE A 506 11.59 17.02 -11.39
CA PHE A 506 11.23 17.41 -10.02
C PHE A 506 12.48 17.87 -9.28
N GLY A 507 12.47 19.11 -8.80
CA GLY A 507 13.67 19.78 -8.30
C GLY A 507 14.70 20.00 -9.41
N ASP A 508 15.94 19.58 -9.14
CA ASP A 508 17.09 19.68 -10.02
C ASP A 508 17.34 18.41 -10.87
N ARG A 509 16.44 17.42 -10.82
CA ARG A 509 16.60 16.13 -11.49
C ARG A 509 15.44 15.80 -12.42
N PHE A 510 15.75 14.97 -13.41
CA PHE A 510 14.80 14.31 -14.29
C PHE A 510 14.59 12.86 -13.87
N TYR A 511 13.37 12.38 -14.05
CA TYR A 511 12.96 11.01 -13.74
C TYR A 511 12.27 10.40 -14.95
N LEU A 512 12.57 9.14 -15.23
CA LEU A 512 12.05 8.39 -16.36
C LEU A 512 11.42 7.10 -15.85
N THR A 513 10.12 6.92 -16.03
CA THR A 513 9.51 5.60 -15.84
C THR A 513 9.73 4.77 -17.07
N LEU A 514 9.90 3.47 -16.90
CA LEU A 514 10.07 2.49 -17.97
C LEU A 514 9.23 1.26 -17.61
N ARG A 515 8.70 0.54 -18.59
CA ARG A 515 8.04 -0.75 -18.31
C ARG A 515 8.62 -1.88 -19.15
N ASN A 516 8.47 -3.09 -18.63
CA ASN A 516 8.55 -4.29 -19.44
C ASN A 516 7.34 -5.21 -19.18
N ASP A 517 7.45 -6.46 -19.59
CA ASP A 517 6.41 -7.49 -19.45
C ASP A 517 6.33 -8.15 -18.06
N ASP A 518 7.24 -7.81 -17.13
CA ASP A 518 7.40 -8.45 -15.81
C ASP A 518 7.38 -7.46 -14.64
N HIS A 519 7.94 -6.26 -14.82
CA HIS A 519 8.15 -5.21 -13.82
C HIS A 519 8.06 -3.81 -14.45
N GLY A 520 7.81 -2.81 -13.61
CA GLY A 520 8.08 -1.41 -13.88
C GLY A 520 9.46 -1.01 -13.36
N TYR A 521 10.05 0.01 -13.99
CA TYR A 521 11.35 0.54 -13.63
C TYR A 521 11.34 2.07 -13.61
N VAL A 522 12.37 2.62 -12.96
CA VAL A 522 12.67 4.04 -12.89
C VAL A 522 14.16 4.30 -13.10
N ALA A 523 14.48 5.39 -13.77
CA ALA A 523 15.84 5.92 -13.88
C ALA A 523 15.83 7.42 -13.57
N SER A 524 16.97 7.95 -13.10
CA SER A 524 17.17 9.38 -12.86
C SER A 524 18.25 9.96 -13.75
N SER A 525 18.20 11.27 -13.98
CA SER A 525 19.18 12.03 -14.75
C SER A 525 19.31 13.45 -14.20
N THR A 526 20.45 14.08 -14.40
CA THR A 526 20.67 15.51 -14.10
C THR A 526 20.41 16.42 -15.31
N ASP A 527 20.41 15.89 -16.53
CA ASP A 527 20.27 16.66 -17.77
C ASP A 527 19.08 16.26 -18.65
N GLY A 528 18.38 15.17 -18.29
CA GLY A 528 17.22 14.68 -19.01
C GLY A 528 17.55 13.89 -20.28
N LEU A 529 18.83 13.63 -20.56
CA LEU A 529 19.29 12.84 -21.70
C LEU A 529 20.09 11.62 -21.25
N HIS A 530 20.98 11.77 -20.29
CA HIS A 530 21.84 10.70 -19.80
C HIS A 530 21.31 10.20 -18.46
N TYR A 531 20.76 9.00 -18.47
CA TYR A 531 20.10 8.38 -17.32
C TYR A 531 20.97 7.31 -16.68
N ASP A 532 20.84 7.19 -15.37
CA ASP A 532 21.38 6.07 -14.60
C ASP A 532 20.74 4.75 -15.03
N SER A 533 21.35 3.62 -14.62
CA SER A 533 20.79 2.30 -14.92
C SER A 533 19.37 2.14 -14.35
N PRO A 534 18.42 1.55 -15.11
CA PRO A 534 17.05 1.36 -14.66
C PRO A 534 16.97 0.50 -13.40
N ARG A 535 16.23 0.97 -12.40
CA ARG A 535 15.94 0.27 -11.14
C ARG A 535 14.49 -0.22 -11.15
N GLN A 536 14.25 -1.45 -10.72
CA GLN A 536 12.89 -1.94 -10.53
C GLN A 536 12.16 -1.13 -9.46
N TRP A 537 10.88 -0.87 -9.67
CA TRP A 537 10.05 -0.23 -8.67
C TRP A 537 9.84 -1.12 -7.45
N THR A 538 9.97 -0.50 -6.28
CA THR A 538 9.62 -1.08 -4.99
C THR A 538 8.72 -0.13 -4.22
N PHE A 539 7.99 -0.66 -3.26
CA PHE A 539 7.43 0.13 -2.17
C PHE A 539 8.53 0.52 -1.16
N ASP A 540 8.19 1.43 -0.27
CA ASP A 540 9.04 1.90 0.82
C ASP A 540 9.45 0.84 1.85
N ASP A 541 8.69 -0.25 1.93
CA ASP A 541 9.03 -1.46 2.68
C ASP A 541 9.97 -2.44 1.94
N GLY A 542 10.40 -2.09 0.72
CA GLY A 542 11.26 -2.92 -0.14
C GLY A 542 10.52 -4.02 -0.91
N SER A 543 9.21 -4.19 -0.72
CA SER A 543 8.41 -5.12 -1.51
C SER A 543 8.27 -4.65 -2.97
N GLU A 544 8.12 -5.60 -3.89
CA GLU A 544 7.89 -5.26 -5.30
C GLU A 544 6.58 -4.46 -5.46
N LEU A 545 6.62 -3.42 -6.29
CA LEU A 545 5.42 -2.62 -6.59
C LEU A 545 4.33 -3.46 -7.27
N GLY A 546 4.72 -4.50 -8.01
CA GLY A 546 3.83 -5.40 -8.74
C GLY A 546 3.17 -4.73 -9.95
N ASN A 547 3.69 -3.57 -10.37
CA ASN A 547 3.30 -2.93 -11.62
C ASN A 547 4.08 -3.57 -12.77
N TYR A 548 3.36 -4.00 -13.80
CA TYR A 548 3.96 -4.64 -14.96
C TYR A 548 3.00 -4.56 -16.13
N ASN A 549 3.53 -4.67 -17.35
CA ASN A 549 2.71 -4.68 -18.57
C ASN A 549 1.85 -3.44 -18.83
N THR A 550 1.90 -2.37 -18.05
CA THR A 550 1.15 -1.12 -18.28
C THR A 550 2.08 0.08 -18.18
N GLN A 551 1.86 1.09 -19.01
CA GLN A 551 2.57 2.37 -18.90
C GLN A 551 2.39 3.00 -17.52
N GLN A 552 3.31 3.90 -17.22
CA GLN A 552 3.33 4.68 -15.99
C GLN A 552 3.41 6.14 -16.40
N HIS A 553 2.78 7.03 -15.64
CA HIS A 553 2.89 8.46 -15.89
C HIS A 553 3.16 9.20 -14.59
N TRP A 554 3.87 10.31 -14.71
CA TRP A 554 4.14 11.19 -13.60
C TRP A 554 3.02 12.20 -13.43
N VAL A 555 2.63 12.39 -12.18
CA VAL A 555 1.96 13.60 -11.72
C VAL A 555 3.00 14.37 -10.92
N THR A 556 3.30 15.59 -11.34
CA THR A 556 4.35 16.41 -10.72
C THR A 556 3.77 17.72 -10.22
N HIS A 557 4.02 18.00 -8.94
CA HIS A 557 3.51 19.17 -8.23
C HIS A 557 4.60 19.66 -7.25
N PRO A 558 4.70 20.96 -6.92
CA PRO A 558 5.70 21.45 -5.95
C PRO A 558 5.67 20.74 -4.60
N ALA A 559 4.49 20.26 -4.19
CA ALA A 559 4.30 19.53 -2.93
C ALA A 559 4.76 18.07 -3.00
N GLY A 560 5.07 17.52 -4.17
CA GLY A 560 5.56 16.15 -4.29
C GLY A 560 5.55 15.58 -5.71
N LEU A 561 6.29 14.48 -5.85
CA LEU A 561 6.32 13.66 -7.06
C LEU A 561 5.42 12.44 -6.87
N PHE A 562 4.53 12.17 -7.82
CA PHE A 562 3.56 11.09 -7.73
C PHE A 562 3.61 10.21 -8.97
N LEU A 563 3.46 8.90 -8.77
CA LEU A 563 3.41 7.90 -9.82
C LEU A 563 1.96 7.44 -10.02
N VAL A 564 1.52 7.41 -11.26
CA VAL A 564 0.24 6.80 -11.66
C VAL A 564 0.53 5.47 -12.35
N TYR A 565 -0.07 4.39 -11.85
CA TYR A 565 0.25 3.02 -12.28
C TYR A 565 -0.89 2.03 -12.00
N THR A 566 -0.75 0.82 -12.52
CA THR A 566 -1.61 -0.34 -12.19
C THR A 566 -0.73 -1.44 -11.58
N ARG A 567 -1.24 -2.24 -10.65
CA ARG A 567 -0.48 -3.35 -10.06
C ARG A 567 -1.35 -4.57 -9.75
N ARG A 568 -0.70 -5.73 -9.66
CA ARG A 568 -1.30 -6.95 -9.09
C ARG A 568 -1.46 -6.85 -7.56
N GLY A 569 -2.18 -7.81 -6.98
CA GLY A 569 -2.40 -7.86 -5.53
C GLY A 569 -3.39 -6.81 -5.04
N ALA A 570 -4.32 -6.39 -5.90
CA ALA A 570 -5.42 -5.48 -5.56
C ALA A 570 -6.79 -6.17 -5.73
N ASN A 571 -6.83 -7.50 -5.55
CA ASN A 571 -8.00 -8.34 -5.79
C ASN A 571 -8.58 -8.19 -7.22
N ASN A 572 -7.68 -8.13 -8.20
CA ASN A 572 -7.97 -7.76 -9.59
C ASN A 572 -7.49 -8.81 -10.61
N ASP A 573 -7.36 -10.07 -10.19
CA ASP A 573 -6.90 -11.18 -11.05
C ASP A 573 -7.86 -11.46 -12.22
N HIS A 574 -9.13 -11.01 -12.13
CA HIS A 574 -10.08 -11.05 -13.23
C HIS A 574 -9.80 -10.03 -14.33
N VAL A 575 -9.04 -8.97 -14.03
CA VAL A 575 -8.69 -7.92 -14.99
C VAL A 575 -7.44 -8.33 -15.74
N PHE A 576 -7.50 -8.32 -17.07
CA PHE A 576 -6.37 -8.68 -17.93
C PHE A 576 -5.09 -7.92 -17.53
N ARG A 577 -4.06 -8.67 -17.14
CA ARG A 577 -2.74 -8.18 -16.69
C ARG A 577 -2.81 -7.16 -15.55
N HIS A 578 -3.85 -7.24 -14.69
CA HIS A 578 -4.02 -6.38 -13.52
C HIS A 578 -4.03 -4.89 -13.86
N ARG A 579 -4.47 -4.55 -15.08
CA ARG A 579 -4.49 -3.19 -15.62
C ARG A 579 -5.61 -2.31 -15.04
N ALA A 580 -6.27 -2.71 -13.96
CA ALA A 580 -7.19 -1.88 -13.20
C ALA A 580 -7.26 -2.44 -11.76
N PRO A 581 -7.48 -1.61 -10.72
CA PRO A 581 -7.72 -0.17 -10.79
C PRO A 581 -6.48 0.62 -11.18
N LEU A 582 -6.67 1.89 -11.53
CA LEU A 582 -5.56 2.84 -11.68
C LEU A 582 -5.26 3.44 -10.32
N PHE A 583 -4.01 3.37 -9.89
CA PHE A 583 -3.52 3.91 -8.62
C PHE A 583 -2.74 5.20 -8.84
N ILE A 584 -2.68 6.03 -7.79
CA ILE A 584 -1.71 7.11 -7.64
C ILE A 584 -1.05 6.99 -6.26
N ALA A 585 0.25 7.19 -6.18
CA ALA A 585 0.99 7.21 -4.92
C ALA A 585 2.18 8.16 -5.00
N GLN A 586 2.60 8.71 -3.87
CA GLN A 586 3.79 9.55 -3.77
C GLN A 586 5.05 8.71 -3.94
N VAL A 587 6.08 9.32 -4.53
CA VAL A 587 7.40 8.75 -4.73
C VAL A 587 8.40 9.53 -3.88
N ASP A 588 9.31 8.82 -3.21
CA ASP A 588 10.53 9.43 -2.65
C ASP A 588 11.52 9.63 -3.82
N PRO A 589 11.81 10.89 -4.20
CA PRO A 589 12.67 11.20 -5.34
C PRO A 589 14.14 10.83 -5.11
N GLU A 590 14.58 10.70 -3.85
CA GLU A 590 15.96 10.32 -3.53
C GLU A 590 16.12 8.81 -3.54
N LYS A 591 15.18 8.09 -2.92
CA LYS A 591 15.26 6.61 -2.80
C LYS A 591 14.73 5.87 -4.01
N LEU A 592 13.90 6.52 -4.83
CA LEU A 592 13.22 5.96 -6.02
C LEU A 592 12.33 4.77 -5.68
N HIS A 593 11.51 4.93 -4.64
CA HIS A 593 10.47 3.97 -4.26
C HIS A 593 9.10 4.66 -4.11
N VAL A 594 8.04 3.86 -4.19
CA VAL A 594 6.68 4.34 -3.97
C VAL A 594 6.34 4.25 -2.48
N ILE A 595 5.81 5.32 -1.90
CA ILE A 595 5.41 5.36 -0.49
C ILE A 595 4.06 4.66 -0.35
N ARG A 596 4.06 3.42 0.18
CA ARG A 596 2.88 2.53 0.18
C ARG A 596 1.68 3.14 0.90
N SER A 597 1.91 3.88 1.99
CA SER A 597 0.84 4.53 2.79
C SER A 597 0.09 5.63 2.03
N THR A 598 0.67 6.17 0.96
CA THR A 598 0.06 7.24 0.14
C THR A 598 -0.75 6.72 -1.04
N GLU A 599 -0.73 5.41 -1.30
CA GLU A 599 -1.41 4.81 -2.45
C GLU A 599 -2.93 4.99 -2.34
N GLN A 600 -3.50 5.61 -3.36
CA GLN A 600 -4.94 5.81 -3.51
C GLN A 600 -5.42 5.25 -4.84
N ILE A 601 -6.64 4.72 -4.87
CA ILE A 601 -7.31 4.36 -6.12
C ILE A 601 -7.69 5.65 -6.83
N LEU A 602 -7.12 5.89 -8.00
CA LEU A 602 -7.42 7.04 -8.84
C LEU A 602 -8.65 6.80 -9.72
N VAL A 603 -8.70 5.66 -10.40
CA VAL A 603 -9.88 5.20 -11.17
C VAL A 603 -10.20 3.76 -10.72
N PRO A 604 -11.41 3.50 -10.19
CA PRO A 604 -11.78 2.18 -9.73
C PRO A 604 -11.86 1.17 -10.87
N GLU A 605 -11.67 -0.11 -10.57
CA GLU A 605 -11.85 -1.18 -11.55
C GLU A 605 -13.34 -1.53 -11.68
N ARG A 606 -13.79 -1.69 -12.93
CA ARG A 606 -15.15 -2.13 -13.29
C ARG A 606 -15.09 -3.38 -14.16
N GLY A 607 -14.02 -4.18 -14.03
CA GLY A 607 -13.76 -5.39 -14.81
C GLY A 607 -13.02 -5.19 -16.15
N ALA A 608 -13.06 -4.00 -16.74
CA ALA A 608 -12.25 -3.65 -17.92
C ALA A 608 -10.84 -3.16 -17.54
N ARG A 609 -9.88 -3.33 -18.45
CA ARG A 609 -8.51 -2.81 -18.26
C ARG A 609 -8.43 -1.30 -18.50
N LEU A 610 -7.59 -0.63 -17.72
CA LEU A 610 -7.27 0.81 -17.76
C LEU A 610 -5.77 0.96 -18.03
N GLY A 611 -5.35 0.82 -19.28
CA GLY A 611 -3.93 0.68 -19.62
C GLY A 611 -3.30 1.92 -20.25
N ASN A 612 -4.01 2.56 -21.17
CA ASN A 612 -3.48 3.67 -21.93
C ASN A 612 -4.10 4.94 -21.36
N PHE A 613 -3.54 5.44 -20.26
CA PHE A 613 -3.96 6.65 -19.53
C PHE A 613 -2.91 7.76 -19.60
N GLY A 614 -3.29 9.01 -19.40
CA GLY A 614 -2.37 10.14 -19.48
C GLY A 614 -2.73 11.27 -18.55
N VAL A 615 -1.75 12.13 -18.34
CA VAL A 615 -1.75 13.18 -17.32
C VAL A 615 -1.65 14.54 -17.98
N VAL A 616 -2.45 15.50 -17.53
CA VAL A 616 -2.36 16.90 -17.97
C VAL A 616 -2.61 17.85 -16.81
N ASN A 617 -1.74 18.85 -16.65
CA ASN A 617 -1.99 19.96 -15.74
C ASN A 617 -2.97 20.93 -16.41
N VAL A 618 -4.10 21.18 -15.75
CA VAL A 618 -5.20 21.99 -16.32
C VAL A 618 -5.16 23.41 -15.79
N THR A 619 -4.94 23.55 -14.48
CA THR A 619 -4.69 24.82 -13.82
C THR A 619 -3.60 24.63 -12.76
N ALA A 620 -3.20 25.73 -12.13
CA ALA A 620 -2.32 25.68 -10.98
C ALA A 620 -2.86 24.79 -9.83
N GLN A 621 -4.18 24.59 -9.70
CA GLN A 621 -4.76 23.78 -8.61
C GLN A 621 -5.43 22.49 -9.12
N GLU A 622 -5.25 22.15 -10.40
CA GLU A 622 -5.96 21.02 -10.99
C GLU A 622 -5.12 20.26 -12.01
N THR A 623 -4.90 18.97 -11.74
CA THR A 623 -4.29 18.00 -12.66
C THR A 623 -5.32 16.94 -13.01
N TRP A 624 -5.42 16.55 -14.28
CA TRP A 624 -6.29 15.46 -14.72
C TRP A 624 -5.48 14.23 -15.06
N VAL A 625 -6.03 13.08 -14.70
CA VAL A 625 -5.63 11.78 -15.22
C VAL A 625 -6.79 11.16 -15.96
N VAL A 626 -6.57 10.86 -17.24
CA VAL A 626 -7.60 10.40 -18.16
C VAL A 626 -7.33 8.95 -18.53
N ALA A 627 -8.34 8.10 -18.43
CA ALA A 627 -8.26 6.69 -18.82
C ALA A 627 -9.59 6.22 -19.45
N ALA A 628 -9.51 5.39 -20.49
CA ALA A 628 -10.67 4.72 -21.06
C ALA A 628 -10.70 3.24 -20.65
N GLU A 629 -11.89 2.74 -20.32
CA GLU A 629 -12.14 1.31 -20.11
C GLU A 629 -12.00 0.55 -21.43
N TRP A 630 -10.97 -0.28 -21.55
CA TRP A 630 -10.74 -1.06 -22.76
C TRP A 630 -11.44 -2.42 -22.64
N MET A 631 -12.48 -2.62 -23.44
CA MET A 631 -13.45 -3.73 -23.33
C MET A 631 -12.98 -5.10 -23.84
N GLN A 632 -11.70 -5.24 -24.22
CA GLN A 632 -11.10 -6.50 -24.64
C GLN A 632 -10.35 -7.16 -23.49
N THR A 633 -10.47 -8.49 -23.35
CA THR A 633 -9.81 -9.27 -22.30
C THR A 633 -8.86 -10.33 -22.86
N TRP A 634 -8.99 -11.59 -22.46
CA TRP A 634 -8.06 -12.68 -22.76
C TRP A 634 -8.08 -13.05 -24.25
N GLY A 635 -7.00 -12.70 -24.96
CA GLY A 635 -6.89 -12.89 -26.41
C GLY A 635 -7.83 -11.96 -27.20
N PRO A 636 -7.60 -11.76 -28.51
CA PRO A 636 -8.39 -10.83 -29.34
C PRO A 636 -9.87 -11.23 -29.53
N LYS A 637 -10.36 -12.27 -28.83
CA LYS A 637 -11.69 -12.87 -29.02
C LYS A 637 -12.60 -12.83 -27.79
N ILE A 638 -12.09 -12.49 -26.59
CA ILE A 638 -12.94 -12.43 -25.39
C ILE A 638 -13.31 -10.98 -25.12
N VAL A 639 -14.57 -10.70 -25.44
CA VAL A 639 -15.22 -9.40 -25.34
C VAL A 639 -16.02 -9.34 -24.04
N ILE A 640 -15.87 -8.26 -23.27
CA ILE A 640 -16.68 -8.05 -22.07
C ILE A 640 -18.13 -7.85 -22.49
N PRO A 641 -19.10 -8.63 -21.98
CA PRO A 641 -20.50 -8.46 -22.36
C PRO A 641 -21.05 -7.13 -21.81
N VAL A 642 -22.05 -6.57 -22.49
CA VAL A 642 -22.66 -5.28 -22.11
C VAL A 642 -23.25 -5.32 -20.69
N ASP A 643 -23.77 -6.48 -20.27
CA ASP A 643 -24.36 -6.76 -18.97
C ASP A 643 -23.36 -7.39 -17.97
N ASN A 644 -22.06 -7.16 -18.15
CA ASN A 644 -21.04 -7.73 -17.25
C ASN A 644 -21.26 -7.33 -15.78
N LYS A 645 -21.05 -8.28 -14.87
CA LYS A 645 -21.28 -8.12 -13.42
C LYS A 645 -20.43 -7.04 -12.73
N TYR A 646 -19.35 -6.58 -13.37
CA TYR A 646 -18.45 -5.56 -12.82
C TYR A 646 -18.81 -4.14 -13.29
N GLY A 647 -19.67 -4.04 -14.30
CA GLY A 647 -20.28 -2.79 -14.75
C GLY A 647 -19.48 -1.99 -15.77
N ALA A 648 -18.36 -2.48 -16.34
CA ALA A 648 -17.65 -1.72 -17.39
C ALA A 648 -18.54 -1.46 -18.61
N ASP A 649 -18.44 -0.25 -19.17
CA ASP A 649 -19.28 0.25 -20.26
C ASP A 649 -18.50 1.13 -21.25
N ASN A 650 -17.18 0.98 -21.30
CA ASN A 650 -16.25 1.81 -22.06
C ASN A 650 -16.31 3.28 -21.65
N SER A 651 -16.44 3.53 -20.35
CA SER A 651 -16.36 4.88 -19.81
C SER A 651 -14.96 5.49 -20.05
N ILE A 652 -14.94 6.73 -20.51
CA ILE A 652 -13.76 7.61 -20.45
C ILE A 652 -13.82 8.35 -19.11
N HIS A 653 -12.97 7.92 -18.19
CA HIS A 653 -12.82 8.46 -16.85
C HIS A 653 -11.87 9.65 -16.84
N ILE A 654 -12.24 10.69 -16.10
CA ILE A 654 -11.38 11.82 -15.74
C ILE A 654 -11.29 11.83 -14.21
N ALA A 655 -10.11 11.50 -13.68
CA ALA A 655 -9.80 11.70 -12.28
C ALA A 655 -9.07 13.04 -12.13
N LYS A 656 -9.71 13.99 -11.45
CA LYS A 656 -9.20 15.33 -11.20
C LYS A 656 -8.58 15.38 -9.82
N LEU A 657 -7.30 15.71 -9.78
CA LEU A 657 -6.55 15.98 -8.56
C LEU A 657 -6.71 17.46 -8.24
N LYS A 658 -7.39 17.77 -7.14
CA LYS A 658 -7.63 19.13 -6.65
C LYS A 658 -6.62 19.46 -5.58
N TRP A 659 -5.58 20.20 -5.94
CA TRP A 659 -4.45 20.48 -5.06
C TRP A 659 -4.83 21.50 -3.98
N SER A 660 -4.36 21.26 -2.75
CA SER A 660 -4.56 22.18 -1.61
C SER A 660 -3.71 23.45 -1.70
N SER A 661 -2.68 23.44 -2.55
CA SER A 661 -1.75 24.55 -2.80
C SER A 661 -1.58 24.77 -4.31
N GLN A 662 -1.07 25.94 -4.72
CA GLN A 662 -0.93 26.29 -6.13
C GLN A 662 0.36 25.70 -6.75
N ASN A 663 0.25 25.16 -7.96
CA ASN A 663 1.33 24.83 -8.88
C ASN A 663 1.73 26.10 -9.65
N PRO A 664 2.99 26.59 -9.56
CA PRO A 664 3.42 27.82 -10.20
C PRO A 664 3.40 27.77 -11.73
#